data_AF-A0A553EN90-F1
#
_entry.id   AF-A0A553EN90-F1
#
_cell.length_a   1.000
_cell.length_b   1.000
_cell.length_c   1.000
_cell.angle_alpha   90.00
_cell.angle_beta   90.00
_cell.angle_gamma   90.00
#
_symmetry.space_group_name_H-M   'P 1'
#
loop_
_entity.id
_entity.type
_entity.pdbx_description
1 polymer ?
#
loop_
_entity_poly.entity_id
_entity_poly.type
_entity_poly.pdbx_seq_one_letter_code
_entity_poly.pdbx_strand_id
1 'polypeptide(L)'
;MKSYSILIIVIILFSCEEITTIKKVSGGKTSTLTDGIYSINERFIDLDTIYISTNDDLKEIIESVPDNTCIIITSGTYNLENTIYLTEKSNIVISGEGLNSTIINIVPKNEFRRSITIGKNIKSLLIQNLSFVGIGSSSNIYHAAIGSSLGGATTGVENISIKSIKVDNLPVGISIGGGSLGSYNNVLIKENIVKNTVGNGPGFGYGIHNESATNVLIESNRIEHATRHSIYQARNEEELLNPGFYSVIIKNNQIVNHNYPDNLDPTNRAAILVARSSNILVTSNEITSSASVGIRIFKSTNVNEPYPVGNITVSFNNLTNMYNHGISIDTNNPFLGLIQKKGVVGFDLSDVRDRIIKLDYNGDSFDDILLYRPGTGIVNLGKSGGNLSFTDSTFSSTGMASFDLRNSMDQIISLDYDGDNDDDIMCYRPGSGIVYMARSNGDGTFTNVMASESGVANFDLRNSMDQIISLDYDGDNDDDIMCYRPGFGTVYIGRSNGDSTFTNIVADGLGIIGFDLMNENDRIVSLDYNGDERDDIFCYRPGSGIFYMGRSNGDGTFTNVVSNGDGIANFDLRNENDRIISLDYNGDRLDDIICYRPGERIISLGKSNRDRTFSTVYKSITGTASFDLTSMNDLIIALNLNHDNSEDIILYRPGSGDFYAGMSNGELYRPLLDGNHIETNCTSCSDVYEENIVVY
;
A
#
# COMPACT_ATOMS: atom_id res chain seq x y z
N MET A 1 42.11 23.24 38.23
CA MET A 1 42.53 22.98 36.83
C MET A 1 41.39 22.29 36.09
N LYS A 2 40.69 23.05 35.23
CA LYS A 2 40.27 22.68 33.87
C LYS A 2 39.31 23.77 33.38
N SER A 3 39.73 24.43 32.31
CA SER A 3 39.10 25.61 31.69
C SER A 3 37.78 25.28 31.04
N TYR A 4 36.88 26.26 31.12
CA TYR A 4 35.76 26.44 30.19
C TYR A 4 36.33 26.86 28.83
N SER A 5 35.97 26.13 27.77
CA SER A 5 36.20 26.55 26.39
C SER A 5 34.85 26.77 25.73
N ILE A 6 34.58 28.05 25.48
CA ILE A 6 33.49 28.58 24.67
C ILE A 6 33.71 28.08 23.23
N LEU A 7 32.75 27.34 22.68
CA LEU A 7 32.73 26.97 21.27
C LEU A 7 32.27 28.20 20.48
N ILE A 8 33.22 28.91 19.89
CA ILE A 8 32.98 29.96 18.91
C ILE A 8 32.44 29.29 17.64
N ILE A 9 31.26 29.70 17.20
CA ILE A 9 30.71 29.35 15.89
C ILE A 9 31.64 29.96 14.83
N VAL A 10 32.44 29.11 14.19
CA VAL A 10 33.18 29.49 12.98
C VAL A 10 32.19 29.40 11.82
N ILE A 11 31.79 30.56 11.31
CA ILE A 11 31.14 30.70 10.01
C ILE A 11 32.18 30.26 8.98
N ILE A 12 32.02 29.05 8.40
CA ILE A 12 32.84 28.61 7.28
C ILE A 12 32.30 29.32 6.04
N LEU A 13 32.93 30.44 5.69
CA LEU A 13 32.85 31.05 4.37
C LEU A 13 33.66 30.16 3.41
N PHE A 14 32.98 29.38 2.57
CA PHE A 14 33.66 28.79 1.41
C PHE A 14 33.75 29.85 0.31
N SER A 15 34.91 30.52 0.22
CA SER A 15 35.32 31.28 -0.96
C SER A 15 36.02 30.35 -1.97
N CYS A 16 36.03 30.72 -3.25
CA CYS A 16 36.61 29.97 -4.39
C CYS A 16 38.14 29.70 -4.23
N GLU A 17 38.80 30.12 -3.14
CA GLU A 17 40.26 30.01 -2.94
C GLU A 17 40.74 28.70 -2.27
N GLU A 18 39.88 27.88 -1.65
CA GLU A 18 40.31 26.65 -0.94
C GLU A 18 40.04 25.32 -1.67
N ILE A 19 39.95 25.30 -3.01
CA ILE A 19 39.95 24.04 -3.77
C ILE A 19 41.39 23.63 -4.09
N THR A 20 42.25 23.48 -3.08
CA THR A 20 43.47 22.66 -3.22
C THR A 20 43.86 22.04 -1.88
N THR A 21 44.11 20.72 -1.94
CA THR A 21 44.72 19.85 -0.92
C THR A 21 43.78 19.19 0.11
N ILE A 22 43.43 17.91 -0.13
CA ILE A 22 43.15 16.96 0.97
C ILE A 22 44.13 15.78 0.88
N LYS A 23 44.97 15.68 1.92
CA LYS A 23 45.79 14.50 2.22
C LYS A 23 44.89 13.35 2.68
N LYS A 24 45.17 12.18 2.10
CA LYS A 24 44.65 10.86 2.47
C LYS A 24 44.72 10.63 3.99
N VAL A 25 43.58 10.39 4.64
CA VAL A 25 43.51 9.79 5.97
C VAL A 25 42.75 8.47 5.86
N SER A 26 43.46 7.39 6.16
CA SER A 26 42.95 6.03 6.27
C SER A 26 42.41 5.76 7.67
N GLY A 27 41.24 5.10 7.78
CA GLY A 27 40.79 4.47 9.04
C GLY A 27 39.30 4.22 9.06
N GLY A 28 38.87 2.96 9.14
CA GLY A 28 37.51 2.52 8.83
C GLY A 28 36.43 2.79 9.87
N LYS A 29 35.16 2.73 9.42
CA LYS A 29 34.16 1.72 9.81
C LYS A 29 32.87 1.92 9.00
N THR A 30 32.33 0.80 8.51
CA THR A 30 30.94 0.53 8.09
C THR A 30 30.20 1.63 7.30
N SER A 31 30.38 1.64 5.97
CA SER A 31 29.47 2.32 5.04
C SER A 31 28.28 1.41 4.72
N THR A 32 27.07 1.83 5.08
CA THR A 32 25.82 1.33 4.50
C THR A 32 25.77 1.67 3.01
N LEU A 33 25.15 0.80 2.20
CA LEU A 33 25.18 0.78 0.72
C LEU A 33 24.72 2.05 -0.03
N THR A 34 24.33 3.13 0.65
CA THR A 34 23.72 4.33 0.06
C THR A 34 24.70 5.46 -0.31
N ASP A 35 25.89 5.53 0.32
CA ASP A 35 26.77 6.70 0.17
C ASP A 35 27.76 6.58 -0.99
N GLY A 36 27.85 5.42 -1.66
CA GLY A 36 28.89 5.13 -2.64
C GLY A 36 28.65 5.65 -4.07
N ILE A 37 27.44 6.08 -4.43
CA ILE A 37 27.06 6.28 -5.85
C ILE A 37 26.64 7.73 -6.18
N TYR A 38 26.24 8.54 -5.20
CA TYR A 38 25.85 9.96 -5.39
C TYR A 38 26.98 10.97 -5.13
N SER A 39 28.25 10.53 -5.15
CA SER A 39 29.35 11.48 -5.14
C SER A 39 29.42 12.17 -6.50
N ILE A 40 28.79 13.34 -6.62
CA ILE A 40 29.15 14.26 -7.71
C ILE A 40 30.65 14.54 -7.49
N ASN A 41 31.49 14.09 -8.42
CA ASN A 41 32.88 14.50 -8.47
C ASN A 41 32.88 15.99 -8.85
N GLU A 42 32.66 16.85 -7.87
CA GLU A 42 32.77 18.31 -7.95
C GLU A 42 34.25 18.67 -8.10
N ARG A 43 34.81 18.35 -9.27
CA ARG A 43 36.13 18.80 -9.70
C ARG A 43 35.95 20.01 -10.59
N PHE A 44 35.71 21.15 -9.95
CA PHE A 44 35.95 22.45 -10.56
C PHE A 44 37.46 22.69 -10.55
N ILE A 45 38.12 22.55 -11.70
CA ILE A 45 39.56 22.74 -11.85
C ILE A 45 39.77 23.94 -12.79
N ASP A 46 40.75 24.79 -12.51
CA ASP A 46 41.18 25.92 -13.35
C ASP A 46 40.05 26.88 -13.77
N LEU A 47 39.31 27.43 -12.79
CA LEU A 47 38.26 28.42 -13.05
C LEU A 47 38.82 29.84 -13.10
N ASP A 48 38.40 30.61 -14.10
CA ASP A 48 38.58 32.07 -14.12
C ASP A 48 37.54 32.75 -13.23
N THR A 49 37.97 33.61 -12.30
CA THR A 49 37.05 34.27 -11.35
C THR A 49 36.59 35.63 -11.86
N ILE A 50 35.28 35.84 -11.88
CA ILE A 50 34.64 37.12 -12.20
C ILE A 50 33.84 37.59 -11.00
N TYR A 51 34.00 38.86 -10.62
CA TYR A 51 33.22 39.49 -9.55
C TYR A 51 32.12 40.37 -10.14
N ILE A 52 30.90 40.23 -9.61
CA ILE A 52 29.76 41.07 -9.94
C ILE A 52 29.45 41.92 -8.71
N SER A 53 29.38 43.24 -8.90
CA SER A 53 29.00 44.24 -7.91
C SER A 53 27.60 44.79 -8.21
N THR A 54 26.97 45.47 -7.25
CA THR A 54 25.58 45.95 -7.37
C THR A 54 25.34 46.95 -8.50
N ASN A 55 26.40 47.52 -9.10
CA ASN A 55 26.29 48.44 -10.23
C ASN A 55 26.38 47.72 -11.59
N ASP A 56 26.72 46.45 -11.59
CA ASP A 56 26.91 45.65 -12.80
C ASP A 56 25.59 45.03 -13.28
N ASP A 57 25.45 44.82 -14.58
CA ASP A 57 24.31 44.08 -15.13
C ASP A 57 24.52 42.57 -14.90
N LEU A 58 23.84 42.06 -13.87
CA LEU A 58 23.89 40.66 -13.45
C LEU A 58 23.58 39.70 -14.61
N LYS A 59 22.59 40.02 -15.46
CA LYS A 59 22.17 39.14 -16.56
C LYS A 59 23.22 39.14 -17.65
N GLU A 60 23.64 40.32 -18.09
CA GLU A 60 24.62 40.47 -19.18
C GLU A 60 25.92 39.73 -18.85
N ILE A 61 26.41 39.88 -17.63
CA ILE A 61 27.66 39.21 -17.22
C ILE A 61 27.47 37.70 -17.15
N ILE A 62 26.44 37.20 -16.44
CA ILE A 62 26.25 35.75 -16.26
C ILE A 62 26.01 35.04 -17.61
N GLU A 63 25.29 35.64 -18.55
CA GLU A 63 25.05 35.03 -19.87
C GLU A 63 26.31 35.02 -20.76
N SER A 64 27.20 36.01 -20.59
CA SER A 64 28.38 36.20 -21.46
C SER A 64 29.64 35.45 -21.03
N VAL A 65 29.69 34.91 -19.81
CA VAL A 65 30.91 34.22 -19.33
C VAL A 65 31.29 33.02 -20.22
N PRO A 66 32.59 32.76 -20.43
CA PRO A 66 33.05 31.54 -21.07
C PRO A 66 32.90 30.33 -20.14
N ASP A 67 33.12 29.13 -20.69
CA ASP A 67 33.27 27.90 -19.90
C ASP A 67 34.41 28.05 -18.87
N ASN A 68 34.38 27.26 -17.80
CA ASN A 68 35.36 27.29 -16.72
C ASN A 68 35.42 28.63 -15.98
N THR A 69 34.26 29.15 -15.56
CA THR A 69 34.17 30.44 -14.84
C THR A 69 33.59 30.27 -13.44
N CYS A 70 34.23 30.89 -12.43
CA CYS A 70 33.70 31.13 -11.09
C CYS A 70 33.16 32.56 -10.99
N ILE A 71 31.83 32.71 -10.94
CA ILE A 71 31.16 34.00 -10.77
C ILE A 71 30.90 34.23 -9.28
N ILE A 72 31.47 35.29 -8.71
CA ILE A 72 31.24 35.74 -7.35
C ILE A 72 30.35 36.97 -7.37
N ILE A 73 29.09 36.81 -6.96
CA ILE A 73 28.15 37.91 -6.76
C ILE A 73 28.37 38.46 -5.35
N THR A 74 29.05 39.60 -5.28
CA THR A 74 29.43 40.24 -4.01
C THR A 74 28.23 40.60 -3.15
N SER A 75 28.44 40.81 -1.85
CA SER A 75 27.39 41.21 -0.91
C SER A 75 26.64 42.45 -1.39
N GLY A 76 25.32 42.38 -1.40
CA GLY A 76 24.44 43.44 -1.87
C GLY A 76 23.08 42.94 -2.32
N THR A 77 22.22 43.89 -2.69
CA THR A 77 20.90 43.61 -3.26
C THR A 77 20.90 43.95 -4.75
N TYR A 78 20.57 42.96 -5.57
CA TYR A 78 20.57 43.03 -7.02
C TYR A 78 19.14 42.94 -7.52
N ASN A 79 18.67 43.95 -8.26
CA ASN A 79 17.36 43.87 -8.88
C ASN A 79 17.45 43.12 -10.20
N LEU A 80 16.77 41.99 -10.30
CA LEU A 80 16.69 41.21 -11.51
C LEU A 80 15.34 41.45 -12.19
N GLU A 81 15.38 42.13 -13.33
CA GLU A 81 14.17 42.50 -14.08
C GLU A 81 13.87 41.54 -15.25
N ASN A 82 14.86 40.75 -15.68
CA ASN A 82 14.79 39.82 -16.81
C ASN A 82 15.37 38.44 -16.44
N THR A 83 14.86 37.37 -17.07
CA THR A 83 15.40 36.02 -16.89
C THR A 83 16.84 35.91 -17.39
N ILE A 84 17.70 35.24 -16.62
CA ILE A 84 19.06 34.86 -17.00
C ILE A 84 19.02 33.49 -17.68
N TYR A 85 19.52 33.37 -18.90
CA TYR A 85 19.54 32.11 -19.66
C TYR A 85 20.95 31.51 -19.71
N LEU A 86 21.13 30.38 -19.02
CA LEU A 86 22.36 29.58 -19.10
C LEU A 86 22.14 28.44 -20.10
N THR A 87 22.79 28.49 -21.26
CA THR A 87 22.73 27.42 -22.27
C THR A 87 24.09 27.25 -22.93
N GLU A 88 24.42 26.02 -23.36
CA GLU A 88 25.69 25.71 -24.07
C GLU A 88 26.93 26.14 -23.27
N LYS A 89 26.99 25.79 -21.98
CA LYS A 89 28.12 26.12 -21.09
C LYS A 89 28.54 24.93 -20.24
N SER A 90 29.82 24.89 -19.92
CA SER A 90 30.42 23.86 -19.07
C SER A 90 31.23 24.46 -17.92
N ASN A 91 31.22 23.78 -16.78
CA ASN A 91 32.06 24.08 -15.62
C ASN A 91 31.87 25.51 -15.10
N ILE A 92 30.63 25.84 -14.74
CA ILE A 92 30.24 27.17 -14.26
C ILE A 92 29.90 27.11 -12.77
N VAL A 93 30.44 28.05 -12.00
CA VAL A 93 30.06 28.29 -10.60
C VAL A 93 29.44 29.67 -10.50
N ILE A 94 28.27 29.76 -9.87
CA ILE A 94 27.61 31.01 -9.50
C ILE A 94 27.47 31.01 -7.99
N SER A 95 28.27 31.80 -7.31
CA SER A 95 28.27 31.88 -5.85
C SER A 95 27.97 33.30 -5.38
N GLY A 96 27.06 33.43 -4.42
CA GLY A 96 27.03 34.61 -3.56
C GLY A 96 28.05 34.52 -2.42
N GLU A 97 28.08 35.55 -1.57
CA GLU A 97 28.89 35.61 -0.34
C GLU A 97 28.11 35.17 0.91
N GLY A 98 26.83 34.80 0.76
CA GLY A 98 26.01 34.26 1.83
C GLY A 98 24.52 34.55 1.65
N LEU A 99 23.69 33.69 2.27
CA LEU A 99 22.23 33.76 2.19
C LEU A 99 21.64 35.12 2.59
N ASN A 100 22.22 35.79 3.59
CA ASN A 100 21.75 37.11 4.04
C ASN A 100 22.58 38.26 3.49
N SER A 101 23.59 37.97 2.67
CA SER A 101 24.57 38.94 2.18
C SER A 101 24.35 39.25 0.70
N THR A 102 24.13 38.22 -0.12
CA THR A 102 23.88 38.36 -1.56
C THR A 102 22.40 38.07 -1.85
N ILE A 103 21.63 39.10 -2.20
CA ILE A 103 20.18 39.03 -2.39
C ILE A 103 19.84 39.42 -3.83
N ILE A 104 19.27 38.50 -4.59
CA ILE A 104 18.65 38.77 -5.89
C ILE A 104 17.16 39.05 -5.65
N ASN A 105 16.80 40.33 -5.70
CA ASN A 105 15.43 40.79 -5.64
C ASN A 105 14.81 40.72 -7.04
N ILE A 106 13.76 39.91 -7.18
CA ILE A 106 13.13 39.65 -8.46
C ILE A 106 12.04 40.71 -8.66
N VAL A 107 12.27 41.60 -9.62
CA VAL A 107 11.37 42.73 -9.95
C VAL A 107 10.96 42.63 -11.41
N PRO A 108 10.04 41.69 -11.75
CA PRO A 108 9.75 41.33 -13.13
C PRO A 108 9.34 42.52 -13.99
N LYS A 109 9.95 42.68 -15.17
CA LYS A 109 9.40 43.49 -16.27
C LYS A 109 9.01 42.55 -17.42
N ASN A 110 7.82 42.74 -18.02
CA ASN A 110 7.25 41.91 -19.12
C ASN A 110 7.05 40.42 -18.76
N GLU A 111 6.97 39.52 -19.75
CA GLU A 111 6.90 38.04 -19.59
C GLU A 111 8.19 37.45 -18.99
N PHE A 112 8.57 37.91 -17.81
CA PHE A 112 9.52 37.23 -16.94
C PHE A 112 8.96 35.84 -16.63
N ARG A 113 9.79 34.80 -16.64
CA ARG A 113 9.30 33.44 -16.33
C ARG A 113 10.13 32.71 -15.28
N ARG A 114 11.45 32.95 -15.16
CA ARG A 114 12.32 32.38 -14.09
C ARG A 114 13.47 33.33 -13.79
N SER A 115 14.11 33.25 -12.63
CA SER A 115 15.30 34.07 -12.35
C SER A 115 16.51 33.55 -13.12
N ILE A 116 16.88 32.29 -12.89
CA ILE A 116 17.90 31.58 -13.68
C ILE A 116 17.24 30.42 -14.42
N THR A 117 17.35 30.43 -15.75
CA THR A 117 16.92 29.34 -16.62
C THR A 117 18.10 28.49 -17.04
N ILE A 118 18.05 27.20 -16.70
CA ILE A 118 18.98 26.18 -17.19
C ILE A 118 18.44 25.65 -18.52
N GLY A 119 19.14 25.97 -19.61
CA GLY A 119 18.87 25.53 -20.97
C GLY A 119 19.63 24.27 -21.34
N LYS A 120 19.75 24.01 -22.65
CA LYS A 120 20.40 22.81 -23.21
C LYS A 120 21.92 22.82 -23.01
N ASN A 121 22.52 21.63 -23.01
CA ASN A 121 23.98 21.41 -23.01
C ASN A 121 24.70 22.13 -21.87
N ILE A 122 24.12 22.10 -20.67
CA ILE A 122 24.77 22.59 -19.45
C ILE A 122 25.45 21.42 -18.74
N LYS A 123 26.77 21.51 -18.56
CA LYS A 123 27.56 20.46 -17.90
C LYS A 123 28.29 21.04 -16.70
N SER A 124 28.13 20.46 -15.52
CA SER A 124 28.82 20.91 -14.30
C SER A 124 28.49 22.37 -13.95
N LEU A 125 27.29 22.58 -13.39
CA LEU A 125 26.83 23.88 -12.90
C LEU A 125 26.64 23.83 -11.38
N LEU A 126 27.27 24.75 -10.65
CA LEU A 126 27.03 24.96 -9.23
C LEU A 126 26.42 26.34 -8.99
N ILE A 127 25.27 26.40 -8.31
CA ILE A 127 24.66 27.64 -7.84
C ILE A 127 24.57 27.58 -6.32
N GLN A 128 25.18 28.54 -5.60
CA GLN A 128 25.25 28.49 -4.14
C GLN A 128 25.36 29.84 -3.41
N ASN A 129 25.06 29.84 -2.12
CA ASN A 129 25.34 30.94 -1.18
C ASN A 129 24.67 32.28 -1.52
N LEU A 130 23.46 32.25 -2.08
CA LEU A 130 22.68 33.47 -2.37
C LEU A 130 21.18 33.31 -2.08
N SER A 131 20.49 34.45 -2.00
CA SER A 131 19.03 34.51 -1.85
C SER A 131 18.33 34.98 -3.10
N PHE A 132 17.15 34.41 -3.35
CA PHE A 132 16.17 34.90 -4.32
C PHE A 132 14.91 35.35 -3.55
N VAL A 133 14.50 36.60 -3.75
CA VAL A 133 13.31 37.16 -3.08
C VAL A 133 12.33 37.62 -4.15
N GLY A 134 11.13 37.06 -4.13
CA GLY A 134 10.03 37.39 -5.03
C GLY A 134 9.03 38.40 -4.47
N ILE A 135 8.11 38.81 -5.34
CA ILE A 135 7.04 39.77 -5.02
C ILE A 135 5.75 39.13 -4.47
N GLY A 136 5.66 37.80 -4.41
CA GLY A 136 4.51 37.10 -3.82
C GLY A 136 3.20 37.18 -4.62
N SER A 137 3.26 37.46 -5.92
CA SER A 137 2.06 37.54 -6.76
C SER A 137 1.73 36.21 -7.43
N SER A 138 0.46 35.79 -7.33
CA SER A 138 -0.11 34.67 -8.09
C SER A 138 -0.45 35.01 -9.55
N SER A 139 -0.40 36.29 -9.93
CA SER A 139 -0.74 36.76 -11.28
C SER A 139 0.37 36.60 -12.32
N ASN A 140 1.58 36.20 -11.90
CA ASN A 140 2.73 36.04 -12.79
C ASN A 140 3.07 34.57 -12.99
N ILE A 141 3.00 34.12 -14.24
CA ILE A 141 3.03 32.71 -14.64
C ILE A 141 4.43 32.07 -14.43
N TYR A 142 4.49 30.95 -13.71
CA TYR A 142 5.63 30.01 -13.63
C TYR A 142 6.98 30.51 -13.07
N HIS A 143 7.02 31.53 -12.19
CA HIS A 143 8.30 32.04 -11.64
C HIS A 143 8.96 31.08 -10.65
N ALA A 144 9.98 30.37 -11.13
CA ALA A 144 10.94 29.65 -10.30
C ALA A 144 12.19 30.50 -10.04
N ALA A 145 12.81 30.38 -8.86
CA ALA A 145 14.14 30.96 -8.64
C ALA A 145 15.16 30.34 -9.61
N ILE A 146 15.13 29.02 -9.73
CA ILE A 146 15.92 28.28 -10.71
C ILE A 146 14.99 27.32 -11.43
N GLY A 147 15.06 27.27 -12.76
CA GLY A 147 14.50 26.11 -13.45
C GLY A 147 14.77 25.97 -14.94
N SER A 148 14.18 24.96 -15.56
CA SER A 148 14.51 24.54 -16.93
C SER A 148 13.84 25.38 -18.03
N SER A 149 14.38 25.43 -19.26
CA SER A 149 13.68 26.10 -20.38
C SER A 149 12.28 25.52 -20.65
N LEU A 150 11.29 26.38 -20.98
CA LEU A 150 9.95 25.93 -21.38
C LEU A 150 9.97 25.33 -22.80
N GLY A 151 9.16 24.30 -23.06
CA GLY A 151 8.90 23.82 -24.43
C GLY A 151 9.66 22.56 -24.88
N GLY A 152 10.18 21.75 -23.95
CA GLY A 152 10.56 20.36 -24.26
C GLY A 152 11.89 20.15 -24.99
N ALA A 153 12.87 21.03 -24.84
CA ALA A 153 14.18 20.91 -25.52
C ALA A 153 15.40 20.97 -24.58
N THR A 154 15.21 20.88 -23.26
CA THR A 154 16.30 20.90 -22.27
C THR A 154 17.03 19.56 -22.25
N THR A 155 17.94 19.36 -23.20
CA THR A 155 18.71 18.11 -23.38
C THR A 155 20.18 18.32 -23.06
N GLY A 156 20.90 17.24 -22.74
CA GLY A 156 22.35 17.30 -22.48
C GLY A 156 22.73 18.06 -21.21
N VAL A 157 21.84 18.07 -20.20
CA VAL A 157 22.10 18.73 -18.91
C VAL A 157 22.57 17.71 -17.88
N GLU A 158 23.80 17.89 -17.38
CA GLU A 158 24.43 16.94 -16.45
C GLU A 158 25.26 17.61 -15.36
N ASN A 159 25.34 16.96 -14.20
CA ASN A 159 26.14 17.40 -13.04
C ASN A 159 25.70 18.78 -12.52
N ILE A 160 24.44 18.89 -12.11
CA ILE A 160 23.87 20.17 -11.61
C ILE A 160 23.81 20.14 -10.09
N SER A 161 24.38 21.15 -9.45
CA SER A 161 24.35 21.34 -7.99
C SER A 161 23.72 22.67 -7.63
N ILE A 162 22.66 22.62 -6.82
CA ILE A 162 22.00 23.79 -6.24
C ILE A 162 22.10 23.63 -4.73
N LYS A 163 22.95 24.45 -4.10
CA LYS A 163 23.33 24.25 -2.70
C LYS A 163 23.23 25.52 -1.90
N SER A 164 22.73 25.42 -0.67
CA SER A 164 22.80 26.53 0.29
C SER A 164 22.28 27.84 -0.31
N ILE A 165 21.17 27.79 -1.06
CA ILE A 165 20.42 28.96 -1.51
C ILE A 165 19.17 29.16 -0.66
N LYS A 166 18.69 30.40 -0.60
CA LYS A 166 17.40 30.72 -0.01
C LYS A 166 16.45 31.24 -1.09
N VAL A 167 15.22 30.74 -1.10
CA VAL A 167 14.14 31.24 -1.94
C VAL A 167 12.99 31.67 -1.05
N ASP A 168 12.48 32.87 -1.27
CA ASP A 168 11.37 33.43 -0.48
C ASP A 168 10.35 34.11 -1.40
N ASN A 169 9.07 33.86 -1.15
CA ASN A 169 7.96 34.60 -1.75
C ASN A 169 7.88 34.52 -3.30
N LEU A 170 8.15 33.34 -3.86
CA LEU A 170 8.06 33.04 -5.29
C LEU A 170 7.02 31.96 -5.61
N PRO A 171 6.42 31.96 -6.81
CA PRO A 171 5.51 30.90 -7.19
C PRO A 171 6.08 29.48 -7.15
N VAL A 172 7.35 29.31 -7.50
CA VAL A 172 8.07 28.04 -7.40
C VAL A 172 9.46 28.30 -6.81
N GLY A 173 9.94 27.41 -5.94
CA GLY A 173 11.29 27.48 -5.41
C GLY A 173 12.32 27.05 -6.44
N ILE A 174 12.62 25.75 -6.47
CA ILE A 174 13.57 25.13 -7.39
C ILE A 174 12.80 24.18 -8.31
N SER A 175 12.97 24.31 -9.63
CA SER A 175 12.25 23.48 -10.61
C SER A 175 13.21 22.86 -11.61
N ILE A 176 13.50 21.57 -11.45
CA ILE A 176 14.27 20.78 -12.41
C ILE A 176 13.28 19.95 -13.22
N GLY A 177 13.25 20.12 -14.54
CA GLY A 177 12.24 19.48 -15.38
C GLY A 177 12.65 19.38 -16.85
N GLY A 178 12.73 18.15 -17.37
CA GLY A 178 12.93 17.91 -18.80
C GLY A 178 11.65 17.99 -19.64
N GLY A 179 10.48 17.80 -19.03
CA GLY A 179 9.27 17.44 -19.77
C GLY A 179 9.43 16.06 -20.44
N SER A 180 8.64 15.77 -21.48
CA SER A 180 8.66 14.47 -22.19
C SER A 180 9.86 14.25 -23.11
N LEU A 181 10.72 15.26 -23.30
CA LEU A 181 11.83 15.24 -24.27
C LEU A 181 13.15 15.80 -23.70
N GLY A 182 13.16 16.31 -22.46
CA GLY A 182 14.36 16.85 -21.83
C GLY A 182 15.02 15.84 -20.88
N SER A 183 16.33 16.01 -20.67
CA SER A 183 17.15 15.09 -19.89
C SER A 183 18.02 15.86 -18.89
N TYR A 184 17.80 15.63 -17.61
CA TYR A 184 18.73 15.96 -16.53
C TYR A 184 19.34 14.66 -16.00
N ASN A 185 20.65 14.65 -15.82
CA ASN A 185 21.36 13.53 -15.20
C ASN A 185 22.29 14.03 -14.11
N ASN A 186 22.32 13.34 -12.97
CA ASN A 186 23.20 13.65 -11.84
C ASN A 186 22.94 15.07 -11.28
N VAL A 187 21.86 15.19 -10.51
CA VAL A 187 21.40 16.47 -9.94
C VAL A 187 21.42 16.41 -8.41
N LEU A 188 22.01 17.42 -7.77
CA LEU A 188 22.07 17.59 -6.33
C LEU A 188 21.36 18.87 -5.91
N ILE A 189 20.30 18.72 -5.12
CA ILE A 189 19.57 19.84 -4.50
C ILE A 189 19.74 19.68 -2.99
N LYS A 190 20.65 20.47 -2.40
CA LYS A 190 21.08 20.24 -1.02
C LYS A 190 21.16 21.49 -0.16
N GLU A 191 20.76 21.38 1.11
CA GLU A 191 20.93 22.46 2.11
C GLU A 191 20.24 23.78 1.75
N ASN A 192 19.20 23.74 0.91
CA ASN A 192 18.47 24.94 0.50
C ASN A 192 17.35 25.28 1.47
N ILE A 193 16.98 26.55 1.54
CA ILE A 193 15.84 27.05 2.33
C ILE A 193 14.80 27.62 1.37
N VAL A 194 13.62 27.01 1.26
CA VAL A 194 12.51 27.51 0.43
C VAL A 194 11.35 27.92 1.32
N LYS A 195 10.89 29.16 1.22
CA LYS A 195 9.83 29.71 2.08
C LYS A 195 8.73 30.41 1.29
N ASN A 196 7.51 30.30 1.78
CA ASN A 196 6.37 31.11 1.36
C ASN A 196 6.13 31.05 -0.15
N THR A 197 6.14 29.85 -0.74
CA THR A 197 5.88 29.75 -2.17
C THR A 197 4.40 30.00 -2.44
N VAL A 198 4.06 30.69 -3.52
CA VAL A 198 2.70 31.18 -3.76
C VAL A 198 1.99 30.52 -4.94
N GLY A 199 0.69 30.28 -4.81
CA GLY A 199 -0.18 29.86 -5.92
C GLY A 199 -0.74 28.45 -5.78
N ASN A 200 -1.87 28.24 -6.47
CA ASN A 200 -2.77 27.11 -6.23
C ASN A 200 -3.04 26.24 -7.47
N GLY A 201 -2.59 26.67 -8.65
CA GLY A 201 -2.74 25.91 -9.90
C GLY A 201 -1.60 24.91 -10.14
N PRO A 202 -1.77 23.96 -11.08
CA PRO A 202 -0.66 23.13 -11.56
C PRO A 202 0.46 24.01 -12.10
N GLY A 203 1.72 23.75 -11.72
CA GLY A 203 2.85 24.61 -12.09
C GLY A 203 3.19 25.72 -11.08
N PHE A 204 2.49 25.79 -9.93
CA PHE A 204 2.63 26.83 -8.91
C PHE A 204 2.63 26.23 -7.49
N GLY A 205 3.13 26.99 -6.52
CA GLY A 205 3.13 26.65 -5.09
C GLY A 205 4.11 25.54 -4.71
N TYR A 206 5.07 25.22 -5.58
CA TYR A 206 6.03 24.15 -5.35
C TYR A 206 7.27 24.64 -4.62
N GLY A 207 7.69 23.94 -3.57
CA GLY A 207 9.00 24.15 -2.95
C GLY A 207 10.13 23.69 -3.89
N ILE A 208 10.22 22.38 -4.07
CA ILE A 208 11.12 21.73 -5.02
C ILE A 208 10.28 20.89 -5.98
N HIS A 209 10.45 21.12 -7.27
CA HIS A 209 9.80 20.38 -8.35
C HIS A 209 10.87 19.64 -9.16
N ASN A 210 10.78 18.32 -9.21
CA ASN A 210 11.65 17.45 -10.02
C ASN A 210 10.81 16.63 -11.00
N GLU A 211 11.11 16.71 -12.29
CA GLU A 211 10.38 16.00 -13.34
C GLU A 211 11.32 15.44 -14.42
N SER A 212 11.20 14.15 -14.74
CA SER A 212 11.97 13.46 -15.79
C SER A 212 13.50 13.56 -15.64
N ALA A 213 14.01 13.79 -14.44
CA ALA A 213 15.43 13.80 -14.14
C ALA A 213 15.87 12.45 -13.55
N THR A 214 17.10 12.03 -13.87
CA THR A 214 17.72 10.77 -13.42
C THR A 214 18.91 11.05 -12.51
N ASN A 215 19.22 10.13 -11.60
CA ASN A 215 20.29 10.29 -10.61
C ASN A 215 20.17 11.59 -9.80
N VAL A 216 19.04 11.77 -9.12
CA VAL A 216 18.74 12.99 -8.36
C VAL A 216 18.84 12.73 -6.85
N LEU A 217 19.54 13.61 -6.15
CA LEU A 217 19.57 13.65 -4.68
C LEU A 217 18.99 14.96 -4.17
N ILE A 218 17.85 14.88 -3.47
CA ILE A 218 17.21 15.99 -2.76
C ILE A 218 17.45 15.78 -1.28
N GLU A 219 18.46 16.46 -0.72
CA GLU A 219 18.97 16.20 0.63
C GLU A 219 19.00 17.44 1.52
N SER A 220 18.56 17.32 2.78
CA SER A 220 18.80 18.35 3.81
C SER A 220 18.27 19.74 3.46
N ASN A 221 17.21 19.82 2.65
CA ASN A 221 16.54 21.09 2.36
C ASN A 221 15.49 21.39 3.45
N ARG A 222 15.26 22.67 3.71
CA ARG A 222 14.20 23.15 4.59
C ARG A 222 13.14 23.89 3.80
N ILE A 223 11.92 23.38 3.78
CA ILE A 223 10.79 23.96 3.05
C ILE A 223 9.71 24.40 4.05
N GLU A 224 9.34 25.67 4.02
CA GLU A 224 8.35 26.24 4.94
C GLU A 224 7.22 26.92 4.14
N HIS A 225 5.96 26.59 4.45
CA HIS A 225 4.78 27.20 3.80
C HIS A 225 4.80 27.10 2.27
N ALA A 226 4.92 25.88 1.75
CA ALA A 226 4.59 25.63 0.35
C ALA A 226 3.07 25.49 0.17
N THR A 227 2.47 26.23 -0.77
CA THR A 227 1.00 26.23 -0.98
C THR A 227 0.49 25.07 -1.83
N ARG A 228 1.38 24.25 -2.42
CA ARG A 228 1.01 23.07 -3.21
C ARG A 228 1.72 21.78 -2.82
N HIS A 229 2.94 21.53 -3.30
CA HIS A 229 3.78 20.41 -2.83
C HIS A 229 5.10 20.98 -2.35
N SER A 230 5.53 20.59 -1.16
CA SER A 230 6.86 20.98 -0.69
C SER A 230 7.92 20.33 -1.58
N ILE A 231 7.76 19.03 -1.87
CA ILE A 231 8.57 18.30 -2.86
C ILE A 231 7.64 17.57 -3.82
N TYR A 232 7.78 17.83 -5.12
CA TYR A 232 7.07 17.14 -6.19
C TYR A 232 8.06 16.36 -7.05
N GLN A 233 7.95 15.04 -7.05
CA GLN A 233 8.69 14.12 -7.90
C GLN A 233 7.76 13.55 -8.97
N ALA A 234 8.12 13.68 -10.25
CA ALA A 234 7.31 13.16 -11.35
C ALA A 234 8.09 12.53 -12.53
N ARG A 235 7.44 11.58 -13.21
CA ARG A 235 7.81 11.06 -14.54
C ARG A 235 9.24 10.51 -14.64
N ASN A 236 9.70 9.77 -13.64
CA ASN A 236 10.97 9.04 -13.72
C ASN A 236 10.74 7.61 -14.25
N GLU A 237 11.30 7.33 -15.42
CA GLU A 237 11.29 6.03 -16.10
C GLU A 237 12.70 5.43 -16.04
N GLU A 238 12.96 4.52 -15.11
CA GLU A 238 14.05 3.55 -15.30
C GLU A 238 13.43 2.16 -15.23
N GLU A 239 13.64 1.37 -16.28
CA GLU A 239 13.21 -0.03 -16.32
C GLU A 239 13.72 -0.77 -15.07
N LEU A 240 12.91 -1.69 -14.56
CA LEU A 240 13.06 -2.52 -13.35
C LEU A 240 14.34 -3.40 -13.29
N LEU A 241 15.41 -3.03 -14.00
CA LEU A 241 16.54 -3.88 -14.33
C LEU A 241 17.58 -4.04 -13.21
N ASN A 242 17.50 -3.29 -12.11
CA ASN A 242 18.41 -3.44 -10.97
C ASN A 242 17.71 -3.26 -9.61
N PRO A 243 17.19 -4.34 -8.98
CA PRO A 243 16.76 -4.29 -7.58
C PRO A 243 17.93 -3.85 -6.69
N GLY A 244 17.77 -2.71 -5.99
CA GLY A 244 18.78 -2.11 -5.12
C GLY A 244 19.35 -0.75 -5.56
N PHE A 245 18.92 -0.23 -6.71
CA PHE A 245 19.28 1.11 -7.20
C PHE A 245 18.05 2.02 -7.20
N TYR A 246 18.17 3.22 -6.61
CA TYR A 246 17.16 4.27 -6.72
C TYR A 246 17.68 5.33 -7.68
N SER A 247 16.84 5.82 -8.60
CA SER A 247 17.19 6.90 -9.51
C SER A 247 17.06 8.25 -8.81
N VAL A 248 16.07 8.39 -7.92
CA VAL A 248 15.83 9.59 -7.13
C VAL A 248 15.80 9.26 -5.65
N ILE A 249 16.57 10.01 -4.85
CA ILE A 249 16.58 9.91 -3.40
C ILE A 249 16.14 11.25 -2.80
N ILE A 250 15.11 11.21 -1.97
CA ILE A 250 14.57 12.33 -1.18
C ILE A 250 14.87 12.02 0.28
N LYS A 251 15.91 12.64 0.86
CA LYS A 251 16.34 12.30 2.22
C LYS A 251 16.66 13.48 3.14
N ASN A 252 16.44 13.31 4.44
CA ASN A 252 16.83 14.28 5.46
C ASN A 252 16.25 15.71 5.28
N ASN A 253 15.15 15.87 4.52
CA ASN A 253 14.54 17.19 4.32
C ASN A 253 13.62 17.54 5.50
N GLN A 254 13.53 18.82 5.83
CA GLN A 254 12.61 19.36 6.82
C GLN A 254 11.49 20.14 6.14
N ILE A 255 10.25 19.71 6.31
CA ILE A 255 9.06 20.35 5.77
C ILE A 255 8.20 20.84 6.92
N VAL A 256 7.83 22.13 6.92
CA VAL A 256 7.07 22.75 8.01
C VAL A 256 5.90 23.56 7.46
N ASN A 257 4.73 23.42 8.07
CA ASN A 257 3.52 24.19 7.73
C ASN A 257 3.11 24.06 6.25
N HIS A 258 3.15 22.83 5.73
CA HIS A 258 2.78 22.55 4.35
C HIS A 258 1.29 22.85 4.10
N ASN A 259 0.98 23.54 3.00
CA ASN A 259 -0.37 23.95 2.60
C ASN A 259 -1.11 24.82 3.64
N TYR A 260 -0.39 25.48 4.55
CA TYR A 260 -0.96 26.30 5.62
C TYR A 260 -0.87 27.82 5.30
N PRO A 261 -1.88 28.64 5.66
CA PRO A 261 -3.19 28.29 6.22
C PRO A 261 -4.25 27.99 5.13
N ASP A 262 -3.84 27.97 3.86
CA ASP A 262 -4.74 27.88 2.72
C ASP A 262 -5.65 26.63 2.80
N ASN A 263 -5.13 25.50 3.32
CA ASN A 263 -5.83 24.22 3.52
C ASN A 263 -6.58 23.74 2.27
N LEU A 264 -6.09 24.13 1.09
CA LEU A 264 -6.77 23.87 -0.18
C LEU A 264 -6.49 22.44 -0.63
N ASP A 265 -7.52 21.71 -1.03
CA ASP A 265 -7.40 20.37 -1.63
C ASP A 265 -6.53 19.41 -0.79
N PRO A 266 -6.92 19.15 0.48
CA PRO A 266 -6.11 18.46 1.48
C PRO A 266 -5.84 16.98 1.14
N THR A 267 -6.52 16.43 0.13
CA THR A 267 -6.30 15.07 -0.37
C THR A 267 -5.24 15.03 -1.47
N ASN A 268 -5.22 16.01 -2.38
CA ASN A 268 -4.31 15.99 -3.54
C ASN A 268 -3.03 16.79 -3.37
N ARG A 269 -2.82 17.51 -2.27
CA ARG A 269 -1.66 18.39 -2.05
C ARG A 269 -0.67 17.88 -1.02
N ALA A 270 -0.11 16.69 -1.23
CA ALA A 270 0.86 16.11 -0.31
C ALA A 270 2.12 16.98 -0.12
N ALA A 271 2.72 16.92 1.07
CA ALA A 271 3.98 17.59 1.36
C ALA A 271 5.11 17.02 0.49
N ILE A 272 5.23 15.70 0.41
CA ILE A 272 6.05 14.99 -0.59
C ILE A 272 5.12 14.21 -1.50
N LEU A 273 5.11 14.50 -2.79
CA LEU A 273 4.35 13.74 -3.79
C LEU A 273 5.31 13.03 -4.75
N VAL A 274 5.19 11.72 -4.84
CA VAL A 274 5.84 10.85 -5.84
C VAL A 274 4.78 10.43 -6.85
N ALA A 275 4.68 11.15 -7.96
CA ALA A 275 3.69 10.89 -8.99
C ALA A 275 4.31 10.19 -10.19
N ARG A 276 3.68 9.15 -10.74
CA ARG A 276 4.05 8.60 -12.06
C ARG A 276 5.56 8.30 -12.19
N SER A 277 6.15 7.71 -11.16
CA SER A 277 7.61 7.54 -11.05
C SER A 277 7.94 6.16 -10.52
N SER A 278 9.07 5.61 -10.94
CA SER A 278 9.63 4.36 -10.42
C SER A 278 11.05 4.57 -9.86
N ASN A 279 11.57 3.62 -9.09
CA ASN A 279 12.93 3.64 -8.51
C ASN A 279 13.19 4.86 -7.59
N ILE A 280 12.32 5.08 -6.61
CA ILE A 280 12.39 6.25 -5.71
C ILE A 280 12.63 5.81 -4.26
N LEU A 281 13.53 6.50 -3.55
CA LEU A 281 13.69 6.36 -2.10
C LEU A 281 13.30 7.67 -1.40
N VAL A 282 12.30 7.60 -0.52
CA VAL A 282 11.90 8.69 0.37
C VAL A 282 12.24 8.30 1.80
N THR A 283 13.32 8.85 2.36
CA THR A 283 13.81 8.39 3.67
C THR A 283 14.21 9.48 4.64
N SER A 284 13.97 9.27 5.93
CA SER A 284 14.53 10.13 6.98
C SER A 284 14.15 11.61 6.88
N ASN A 285 13.01 11.93 6.24
CA ASN A 285 12.49 13.30 6.18
C ASN A 285 11.69 13.62 7.45
N GLU A 286 11.66 14.89 7.84
CA GLU A 286 10.87 15.41 8.95
C GLU A 286 9.76 16.31 8.38
N ILE A 287 8.50 15.92 8.53
CA ILE A 287 7.34 16.70 8.09
C ILE A 287 6.51 17.07 9.31
N THR A 288 6.39 18.36 9.58
CA THR A 288 5.72 18.89 10.78
C THR A 288 4.63 19.87 10.37
N SER A 289 3.40 19.64 10.84
CA SER A 289 2.22 20.47 10.55
C SER A 289 1.93 20.55 9.05
N SER A 290 1.29 19.53 8.49
CA SER A 290 0.77 19.58 7.12
C SER A 290 -0.73 19.77 7.17
N ALA A 291 -1.26 20.76 6.45
CA ALA A 291 -2.70 20.90 6.23
C ALA A 291 -3.27 19.93 5.18
N SER A 292 -2.46 18.97 4.74
CA SER A 292 -2.79 17.94 3.74
C SER A 292 -2.08 16.62 4.10
N VAL A 293 -1.88 15.74 3.14
CA VAL A 293 -1.13 14.48 3.27
C VAL A 293 0.36 14.75 3.50
N GLY A 294 1.03 13.92 4.29
CA GLY A 294 2.48 13.94 4.46
C GLY A 294 3.21 13.47 3.20
N ILE A 295 3.15 12.18 2.90
CA ILE A 295 3.78 11.56 1.73
C ILE A 295 2.69 10.90 0.88
N ARG A 296 2.69 11.14 -0.43
CA ARG A 296 1.77 10.46 -1.36
C ARG A 296 2.51 9.83 -2.52
N ILE A 297 2.13 8.61 -2.88
CA ILE A 297 2.53 7.91 -4.10
C ILE A 297 1.31 7.86 -5.02
N PHE A 298 1.42 8.46 -6.20
CA PHE A 298 0.28 8.66 -7.11
C PHE A 298 0.49 7.99 -8.45
N LYS A 299 -0.42 7.07 -8.81
CA LYS A 299 -0.55 6.46 -10.14
C LYS A 299 -1.61 7.21 -10.96
N SER A 300 -1.27 7.62 -12.19
CA SER A 300 -2.22 8.33 -13.06
C SER A 300 -3.35 7.40 -13.49
N THR A 301 -4.58 7.88 -13.42
CA THR A 301 -5.76 7.19 -13.98
C THR A 301 -5.93 7.46 -15.48
N ASN A 302 -5.15 8.40 -16.04
CA ASN A 302 -5.19 8.71 -17.46
C ASN A 302 -4.41 7.66 -18.25
N VAL A 303 -5.13 6.85 -19.03
CA VAL A 303 -4.57 5.83 -19.93
C VAL A 303 -3.54 6.38 -20.93
N ASN A 304 -3.53 7.70 -21.18
CA ASN A 304 -2.58 8.36 -22.07
C ASN A 304 -1.28 8.80 -21.38
N GLU A 305 -1.13 8.58 -20.07
CA GLU A 305 0.11 8.83 -19.32
C GLU A 305 0.62 7.53 -18.68
N PRO A 306 1.16 6.58 -19.47
CA PRO A 306 1.45 5.21 -19.05
C PRO A 306 2.76 5.09 -18.25
N TYR A 307 3.05 6.07 -17.40
CA TYR A 307 4.25 6.04 -16.57
C TYR A 307 4.11 4.97 -15.49
N PRO A 308 5.08 4.04 -15.36
CA PRO A 308 5.03 3.02 -14.32
C PRO A 308 5.20 3.64 -12.93
N VAL A 309 4.55 3.03 -11.94
CA VAL A 309 4.76 3.28 -10.51
C VAL A 309 5.21 1.96 -9.89
N GLY A 310 6.45 1.90 -9.42
CA GLY A 310 7.04 0.69 -8.86
C GLY A 310 8.48 0.88 -8.35
N ASN A 311 8.97 -0.03 -7.52
CA ASN A 311 10.27 0.08 -6.83
C ASN A 311 10.43 1.40 -6.06
N ILE A 312 9.45 1.69 -5.19
CA ILE A 312 9.47 2.89 -4.33
C ILE A 312 9.65 2.45 -2.90
N THR A 313 10.63 3.00 -2.18
CA THR A 313 10.76 2.75 -0.74
C THR A 313 10.52 4.04 0.03
N VAL A 314 9.63 3.99 1.01
CA VAL A 314 9.37 5.06 1.98
C VAL A 314 9.82 4.54 3.34
N SER A 315 10.89 5.09 3.91
CA SER A 315 11.48 4.52 5.13
C SER A 315 11.90 5.57 6.16
N PHE A 316 11.65 5.33 7.44
CA PHE A 316 12.19 6.16 8.53
C PHE A 316 11.80 7.65 8.47
N ASN A 317 10.67 8.01 7.87
CA ASN A 317 10.21 9.41 7.82
C ASN A 317 9.45 9.76 9.11
N ASN A 318 9.73 10.93 9.68
CA ASN A 318 9.05 11.43 10.86
C ASN A 318 7.93 12.40 10.46
N LEU A 319 6.67 11.99 10.61
CA LEU A 319 5.49 12.75 10.23
C LEU A 319 4.72 13.16 11.50
N THR A 320 4.61 14.45 11.78
CA THR A 320 3.94 14.96 12.98
C THR A 320 2.89 16.01 12.63
N ASN A 321 1.71 15.92 13.24
CA ASN A 321 0.59 16.86 13.04
C ASN A 321 0.14 16.95 11.57
N MET A 322 -0.20 15.81 10.96
CA MET A 322 -0.80 15.77 9.62
C MET A 322 -2.32 15.96 9.74
N TYR A 323 -2.90 16.89 8.99
CA TYR A 323 -4.35 17.17 9.04
C TYR A 323 -5.18 16.05 8.40
N ASN A 324 -4.66 15.42 7.34
CA ASN A 324 -5.37 14.36 6.62
C ASN A 324 -4.73 12.98 6.88
N HIS A 325 -3.70 12.60 6.09
CA HIS A 325 -3.01 11.30 6.25
C HIS A 325 -1.49 11.47 6.37
N GLY A 326 -0.84 10.54 7.07
CA GLY A 326 0.62 10.42 7.09
C GLY A 326 1.17 10.04 5.71
N ILE A 327 0.80 8.85 5.24
CA ILE A 327 1.21 8.30 3.95
C ILE A 327 -0.06 7.92 3.15
N SER A 328 -0.05 8.08 1.83
CA SER A 328 -1.13 7.67 0.91
C SER A 328 -0.52 7.03 -0.35
N ILE A 329 -1.10 5.93 -0.83
CA ILE A 329 -0.61 5.17 -1.98
C ILE A 329 -1.79 4.82 -2.91
N ASP A 330 -1.78 5.34 -4.13
CA ASP A 330 -2.82 5.07 -5.12
C ASP A 330 -2.42 3.90 -6.03
N THR A 331 -3.09 2.74 -5.93
CA THR A 331 -2.91 1.63 -6.89
C THR A 331 -4.19 1.11 -7.52
N ASN A 332 -4.03 0.19 -8.48
CA ASN A 332 -5.12 -0.55 -9.12
C ASN A 332 -5.28 -1.96 -8.50
N ASN A 333 -4.56 -2.28 -7.41
CA ASN A 333 -4.70 -3.57 -6.75
C ASN A 333 -5.88 -3.50 -5.80
N PRO A 334 -6.80 -4.48 -5.87
CA PRO A 334 -7.86 -4.53 -4.89
C PRO A 334 -7.33 -4.72 -3.47
N PHE A 335 -6.48 -5.72 -3.26
CA PHE A 335 -6.10 -6.14 -1.92
C PHE A 335 -5.00 -5.23 -1.36
N LEU A 336 -5.39 -4.24 -0.55
CA LEU A 336 -4.49 -3.44 0.29
C LEU A 336 -4.44 -4.06 1.69
N GLY A 337 -3.24 -4.38 2.18
CA GLY A 337 -3.11 -5.16 3.42
C GLY A 337 -1.72 -5.15 4.05
N LEU A 338 -1.70 -5.27 5.38
CA LEU A 338 -0.49 -5.44 6.18
C LEU A 338 0.03 -6.87 6.05
N ILE A 339 1.33 -7.03 5.77
CA ILE A 339 1.97 -8.35 5.85
C ILE A 339 2.50 -8.56 7.26
N GLN A 340 1.96 -9.55 7.98
CA GLN A 340 2.66 -10.11 9.13
C GLN A 340 3.41 -11.36 8.67
N LYS A 341 4.74 -11.22 8.49
CA LYS A 341 5.59 -12.39 8.29
C LYS A 341 5.75 -13.08 9.65
N LYS A 342 5.21 -14.31 9.76
CA LYS A 342 5.31 -15.26 10.89
C LYS A 342 4.17 -15.19 11.90
N GLY A 343 2.99 -15.61 11.45
CA GLY A 343 1.85 -15.87 12.32
C GLY A 343 1.04 -14.64 12.67
N VAL A 344 0.02 -14.84 13.49
CA VAL A 344 -0.91 -13.82 13.99
C VAL A 344 -1.32 -14.20 15.42
N VAL A 345 -1.49 -13.22 16.30
CA VAL A 345 -1.99 -13.45 17.67
C VAL A 345 -1.20 -14.53 18.43
N GLY A 346 0.14 -14.50 18.35
CA GLY A 346 0.99 -15.50 19.03
C GLY A 346 0.93 -16.92 18.45
N PHE A 347 0.15 -17.15 17.40
CA PHE A 347 0.07 -18.42 16.67
C PHE A 347 0.94 -18.32 15.40
N ASP A 348 1.97 -19.16 15.30
CA ASP A 348 3.08 -18.98 14.34
C ASP A 348 2.79 -19.39 12.89
N LEU A 349 1.69 -20.12 12.65
CA LEU A 349 1.32 -20.68 11.34
C LEU A 349 2.44 -21.54 10.71
N SER A 350 3.31 -22.14 11.54
CA SER A 350 4.51 -22.86 11.09
C SER A 350 4.27 -24.32 10.69
N ASP A 351 3.05 -24.84 10.88
CA ASP A 351 2.68 -26.21 10.52
C ASP A 351 1.68 -26.18 9.36
N VAL A 352 1.86 -27.06 8.38
CA VAL A 352 0.97 -27.17 7.20
C VAL A 352 -0.48 -27.53 7.55
N ARG A 353 -0.69 -28.06 8.76
CA ARG A 353 -2.00 -28.38 9.32
C ARG A 353 -2.72 -27.16 9.88
N ASP A 354 -2.04 -26.03 10.05
CA ASP A 354 -2.64 -24.85 10.68
C ASP A 354 -3.84 -24.35 9.88
N ARG A 355 -4.89 -24.00 10.60
CA ARG A 355 -6.17 -23.51 10.06
C ARG A 355 -6.61 -22.27 10.84
N ILE A 356 -7.34 -21.42 10.13
CA ILE A 356 -8.05 -20.26 10.67
C ILE A 356 -9.50 -20.39 10.22
N ILE A 357 -10.45 -20.16 11.12
CA ILE A 357 -11.87 -19.94 10.81
C ILE A 357 -12.29 -18.56 11.29
N LYS A 358 -13.26 -17.95 10.58
CA LYS A 358 -13.96 -16.74 11.01
C LYS A 358 -15.01 -17.11 12.07
N LEU A 359 -15.29 -16.18 12.99
CA LEU A 359 -16.42 -16.26 13.93
C LEU A 359 -16.60 -14.90 14.63
N ASP A 360 -17.81 -14.41 14.87
CA ASP A 360 -18.09 -13.34 15.85
C ASP A 360 -18.51 -13.96 17.18
N TYR A 361 -17.55 -14.35 18.02
CA TYR A 361 -17.89 -15.11 19.24
C TYR A 361 -18.57 -14.26 20.32
N ASN A 362 -18.65 -12.93 20.16
CA ASN A 362 -19.13 -12.03 21.21
C ASN A 362 -20.17 -11.01 20.76
N GLY A 363 -20.74 -11.19 19.57
CA GLY A 363 -21.83 -10.38 19.03
C GLY A 363 -21.46 -8.89 18.93
N ASP A 364 -20.18 -8.56 18.76
CA ASP A 364 -19.77 -7.16 18.55
C ASP A 364 -19.72 -6.78 17.07
N SER A 365 -20.16 -7.72 16.22
CA SER A 365 -20.26 -7.63 14.77
C SER A 365 -18.92 -7.50 14.07
N PHE A 366 -17.80 -7.62 14.80
CA PHE A 366 -16.49 -7.82 14.21
C PHE A 366 -16.22 -9.32 14.14
N ASP A 367 -15.93 -9.81 12.94
CA ASP A 367 -15.46 -11.18 12.82
C ASP A 367 -14.09 -11.32 13.49
N ASP A 368 -14.03 -12.20 14.47
CA ASP A 368 -12.84 -12.69 15.12
C ASP A 368 -12.23 -13.87 14.35
N ILE A 369 -11.11 -14.39 14.85
CA ILE A 369 -10.45 -15.55 14.28
C ILE A 369 -10.17 -16.63 15.32
N LEU A 370 -10.46 -17.87 14.96
CA LEU A 370 -10.03 -19.04 15.72
C LEU A 370 -8.96 -19.81 14.94
N LEU A 371 -7.77 -19.90 15.51
CA LEU A 371 -6.63 -20.62 14.94
C LEU A 371 -6.47 -21.97 15.62
N TYR A 372 -6.27 -23.03 14.85
CA TYR A 372 -6.04 -24.36 15.40
C TYR A 372 -5.08 -25.21 14.58
N ARG A 373 -4.44 -26.16 15.27
CA ARG A 373 -3.53 -27.15 14.67
C ARG A 373 -4.06 -28.56 14.94
N PRO A 374 -4.73 -29.19 13.96
CA PRO A 374 -5.19 -30.58 14.07
C PRO A 374 -4.05 -31.54 14.43
N GLY A 375 -4.31 -32.42 15.40
CA GLY A 375 -3.35 -33.43 15.84
C GLY A 375 -2.40 -32.97 16.95
N THR A 376 -2.51 -31.74 17.45
CA THR A 376 -1.64 -31.23 18.53
C THR A 376 -2.39 -30.68 19.73
N GLY A 377 -3.70 -30.45 19.63
CA GLY A 377 -4.49 -29.79 20.67
C GLY A 377 -4.24 -28.29 20.82
N ILE A 378 -3.55 -27.66 19.86
CA ILE A 378 -3.24 -26.22 19.94
C ILE A 378 -4.40 -25.44 19.33
N VAL A 379 -4.91 -24.47 20.09
CA VAL A 379 -5.95 -23.51 19.70
C VAL A 379 -5.56 -22.13 20.21
N ASN A 380 -5.80 -21.10 19.41
CA ASN A 380 -5.77 -19.71 19.85
C ASN A 380 -7.00 -18.94 19.32
N LEU A 381 -7.65 -18.16 20.16
CA LEU A 381 -8.72 -17.24 19.81
C LEU A 381 -8.15 -15.82 19.73
N GLY A 382 -8.36 -15.16 18.59
CA GLY A 382 -7.92 -13.81 18.33
C GLY A 382 -9.11 -12.88 18.18
N LYS A 383 -9.31 -12.02 19.18
CA LYS A 383 -10.36 -11.00 19.15
C LYS A 383 -9.97 -9.87 18.21
N SER A 384 -10.83 -9.55 17.25
CA SER A 384 -10.72 -8.40 16.36
C SER A 384 -10.93 -7.10 17.14
N GLY A 385 -10.07 -6.12 16.86
CA GLY A 385 -10.20 -4.74 17.36
C GLY A 385 -10.66 -3.77 16.27
N GLY A 386 -11.05 -4.28 15.11
CA GLY A 386 -11.24 -3.51 13.89
C GLY A 386 -9.92 -3.07 13.24
N ASN A 387 -9.99 -2.62 11.98
CA ASN A 387 -8.88 -2.01 11.23
C ASN A 387 -7.57 -2.84 11.27
N LEU A 388 -7.66 -4.14 10.93
CA LEU A 388 -6.52 -5.06 10.85
C LEU A 388 -5.82 -5.36 12.18
N SER A 389 -6.48 -5.14 13.33
CA SER A 389 -5.94 -5.44 14.65
C SER A 389 -6.57 -6.70 15.25
N PHE A 390 -5.74 -7.61 15.75
CA PHE A 390 -6.18 -8.76 16.55
C PHE A 390 -5.44 -8.81 17.88
N THR A 391 -6.16 -9.20 18.93
CA THR A 391 -5.61 -9.38 20.29
C THR A 391 -5.84 -10.81 20.77
N ASP A 392 -4.86 -11.36 21.50
CA ASP A 392 -4.95 -12.71 22.06
C ASP A 392 -5.99 -12.73 23.17
N SER A 393 -7.04 -13.55 23.01
CA SER A 393 -8.11 -13.70 23.98
C SER A 393 -8.05 -15.05 24.71
N THR A 394 -7.64 -16.15 24.06
CA THR A 394 -7.49 -17.47 24.72
C THR A 394 -6.54 -18.40 23.98
N PHE A 395 -5.49 -18.86 24.66
CA PHE A 395 -4.59 -19.93 24.18
C PHE A 395 -4.82 -21.25 24.93
N SER A 396 -4.91 -22.36 24.19
CA SER A 396 -4.96 -23.72 24.73
C SER A 396 -4.03 -24.68 23.99
N SER A 397 -3.50 -25.66 24.72
CA SER A 397 -2.68 -26.76 24.17
C SER A 397 -3.30 -28.14 24.40
N THR A 398 -4.54 -28.18 24.87
CA THR A 398 -5.29 -29.41 25.17
C THR A 398 -6.62 -29.50 24.43
N GLY A 399 -6.78 -28.70 23.39
CA GLY A 399 -8.02 -28.54 22.64
C GLY A 399 -8.94 -27.49 23.26
N MET A 400 -10.22 -27.51 22.89
CA MET A 400 -11.22 -26.50 23.24
C MET A 400 -12.57 -27.17 23.51
N ALA A 401 -13.33 -26.62 24.47
CA ALA A 401 -14.68 -27.08 24.82
C ALA A 401 -14.83 -28.61 24.98
N SER A 402 -13.88 -29.22 25.71
CA SER A 402 -13.80 -30.68 25.94
C SER A 402 -13.46 -31.55 24.72
N PHE A 403 -13.23 -30.95 23.55
CA PHE A 403 -12.74 -31.63 22.36
C PHE A 403 -11.21 -31.46 22.27
N ASP A 404 -10.45 -32.57 22.17
CA ASP A 404 -9.01 -32.56 22.43
C ASP A 404 -8.12 -32.04 21.28
N LEU A 405 -8.65 -31.98 20.04
CA LEU A 405 -7.91 -31.60 18.82
C LEU A 405 -6.62 -32.43 18.59
N ARG A 406 -6.57 -33.67 19.10
CA ARG A 406 -5.38 -34.54 19.03
C ARG A 406 -5.34 -35.50 17.85
N ASN A 407 -6.31 -35.42 16.94
CA ASN A 407 -6.29 -36.16 15.68
C ASN A 407 -6.04 -35.19 14.51
N SER A 408 -5.23 -35.60 13.55
CA SER A 408 -4.92 -34.79 12.37
C SER A 408 -6.11 -34.56 11.44
N MET A 409 -7.19 -35.34 11.60
CA MET A 409 -8.44 -35.19 10.87
C MET A 409 -9.41 -34.20 11.54
N ASP A 410 -9.10 -33.71 12.73
CA ASP A 410 -10.02 -32.85 13.46
C ASP A 410 -10.29 -31.54 12.70
N GLN A 411 -11.56 -31.15 12.63
CA GLN A 411 -12.04 -29.93 11.98
C GLN A 411 -12.91 -29.12 12.92
N ILE A 412 -12.98 -27.82 12.67
CA ILE A 412 -13.86 -26.87 13.37
C ILE A 412 -14.57 -26.03 12.30
N ILE A 413 -15.86 -25.81 12.49
CA ILE A 413 -16.67 -24.79 11.79
C ILE A 413 -17.30 -23.85 12.80
N SER A 414 -17.57 -22.62 12.40
CA SER A 414 -18.45 -21.69 13.12
C SER A 414 -19.91 -21.91 12.69
N LEU A 415 -20.84 -21.59 13.60
CA LEU A 415 -22.27 -21.56 13.36
C LEU A 415 -22.98 -20.83 14.51
N ASP A 416 -24.04 -20.08 14.28
CA ASP A 416 -24.96 -19.60 15.35
C ASP A 416 -26.15 -20.56 15.45
N TYR A 417 -26.07 -21.61 16.28
CA TYR A 417 -27.11 -22.65 16.28
C TYR A 417 -28.37 -22.26 17.08
N ASP A 418 -28.31 -21.23 17.93
CA ASP A 418 -29.42 -20.82 18.81
C ASP A 418 -29.92 -19.38 18.63
N GLY A 419 -29.44 -18.71 17.58
CA GLY A 419 -29.96 -17.43 17.08
C GLY A 419 -29.67 -16.28 18.03
N ASP A 420 -28.63 -16.41 18.86
CA ASP A 420 -28.25 -15.39 19.85
C ASP A 420 -27.28 -14.34 19.29
N ASN A 421 -26.83 -14.50 18.04
CA ASN A 421 -25.87 -13.68 17.28
C ASN A 421 -24.43 -13.77 17.79
N ASP A 422 -24.12 -14.71 18.69
CA ASP A 422 -22.74 -15.11 18.98
C ASP A 422 -22.42 -16.38 18.18
N ASP A 423 -21.37 -16.35 17.36
CA ASP A 423 -20.94 -17.55 16.64
C ASP A 423 -20.42 -18.61 17.62
N ASP A 424 -21.06 -19.77 17.56
CA ASP A 424 -20.67 -20.98 18.25
C ASP A 424 -19.68 -21.80 17.41
N ILE A 425 -19.30 -22.96 17.94
CA ILE A 425 -18.38 -23.87 17.25
C ILE A 425 -18.88 -25.30 17.23
N MET A 426 -18.67 -25.96 16.10
CA MET A 426 -18.80 -27.42 15.97
C MET A 426 -17.44 -28.04 15.64
N CYS A 427 -16.95 -28.89 16.54
CA CYS A 427 -15.72 -29.67 16.38
C CYS A 427 -16.06 -31.10 15.97
N TYR A 428 -15.48 -31.61 14.88
CA TYR A 428 -15.76 -32.98 14.43
C TYR A 428 -14.51 -33.70 13.94
N ARG A 429 -14.59 -35.04 13.96
CA ARG A 429 -13.53 -35.95 13.51
C ARG A 429 -14.07 -36.90 12.45
N PRO A 430 -13.88 -36.59 11.16
CA PRO A 430 -14.19 -37.48 10.05
C PRO A 430 -13.59 -38.88 10.26
N GLY A 431 -14.36 -39.91 9.94
CA GLY A 431 -13.94 -41.31 10.08
C GLY A 431 -14.16 -41.92 11.46
N SER A 432 -14.58 -41.14 12.46
CA SER A 432 -14.69 -41.60 13.85
C SER A 432 -16.11 -41.57 14.42
N GLY A 433 -17.02 -40.80 13.82
CA GLY A 433 -18.35 -40.52 14.37
C GLY A 433 -18.35 -39.50 15.52
N ILE A 434 -17.21 -38.86 15.80
CA ILE A 434 -17.07 -37.93 16.93
C ILE A 434 -17.43 -36.52 16.48
N VAL A 435 -18.36 -35.89 17.19
CA VAL A 435 -18.81 -34.51 16.96
C VAL A 435 -19.23 -33.87 18.27
N TYR A 436 -18.72 -32.67 18.51
CA TYR A 436 -18.92 -31.86 19.70
C TYR A 436 -19.40 -30.50 19.24
N MET A 437 -20.39 -29.93 19.94
CA MET A 437 -20.83 -28.56 19.72
C MET A 437 -20.65 -27.79 21.02
N ALA A 438 -20.15 -26.57 20.91
CA ALA A 438 -19.92 -25.74 22.06
C ALA A 438 -20.42 -24.33 21.79
N ARG A 439 -21.30 -23.88 22.69
CA ARG A 439 -21.88 -22.57 22.65
C ARG A 439 -20.88 -21.52 23.15
N SER A 440 -20.78 -20.38 22.49
CA SER A 440 -20.07 -19.22 23.00
C SER A 440 -20.71 -18.72 24.31
N ASN A 441 -19.92 -18.00 25.10
CA ASN A 441 -20.40 -17.28 26.27
C ASN A 441 -20.17 -15.76 26.14
N GLY A 442 -19.77 -15.28 24.96
CA GLY A 442 -19.46 -13.87 24.67
C GLY A 442 -18.20 -13.31 25.32
N ASP A 443 -17.48 -14.12 26.12
CA ASP A 443 -16.29 -13.70 26.87
C ASP A 443 -14.99 -14.39 26.43
N GLY A 444 -15.04 -15.10 25.29
CA GLY A 444 -13.94 -15.89 24.74
C GLY A 444 -13.88 -17.31 25.28
N THR A 445 -14.83 -17.71 26.13
CA THR A 445 -14.99 -19.09 26.60
C THR A 445 -16.17 -19.79 25.92
N PHE A 446 -16.06 -21.12 25.78
CA PHE A 446 -17.07 -21.95 25.14
C PHE A 446 -17.58 -23.06 26.07
N THR A 447 -18.89 -23.27 26.10
CA THR A 447 -19.58 -24.30 26.89
C THR A 447 -19.95 -25.48 26.01
N ASN A 448 -19.47 -26.68 26.31
CA ASN A 448 -19.88 -27.88 25.58
C ASN A 448 -21.38 -28.15 25.80
N VAL A 449 -22.15 -28.19 24.72
CA VAL A 449 -23.61 -28.41 24.73
C VAL A 449 -24.02 -29.71 24.02
N MET A 450 -23.17 -30.23 23.13
CA MET A 450 -23.34 -31.54 22.50
C MET A 450 -22.02 -32.31 22.50
N ALA A 451 -22.09 -33.61 22.79
CA ALA A 451 -21.02 -34.56 22.52
C ALA A 451 -21.61 -35.89 22.04
N SER A 452 -21.20 -36.34 20.85
CA SER A 452 -21.67 -37.57 20.22
C SER A 452 -20.49 -38.36 19.63
N GLU A 453 -20.58 -39.69 19.69
CA GLU A 453 -19.65 -40.65 19.06
C GLU A 453 -20.33 -41.47 17.93
N SER A 454 -21.54 -41.07 17.55
CA SER A 454 -22.35 -41.70 16.50
C SER A 454 -22.72 -40.74 15.37
N GLY A 455 -22.04 -39.59 15.30
CA GLY A 455 -22.32 -38.52 14.35
C GLY A 455 -23.43 -37.58 14.79
N VAL A 456 -23.97 -36.80 13.85
CA VAL A 456 -24.94 -35.71 14.07
C VAL A 456 -26.05 -35.78 13.01
N ALA A 457 -27.29 -35.41 13.36
CA ALA A 457 -28.43 -35.37 12.43
C ALA A 457 -28.63 -36.66 11.60
N ASN A 458 -28.41 -37.84 12.21
CA ASN A 458 -28.40 -39.17 11.58
C ASN A 458 -27.28 -39.44 10.56
N PHE A 459 -26.39 -38.48 10.33
CA PHE A 459 -25.18 -38.67 9.54
C PHE A 459 -24.06 -39.24 10.43
N ASP A 460 -23.53 -40.41 10.09
CA ASP A 460 -22.73 -41.22 11.01
C ASP A 460 -21.29 -40.72 11.25
N LEU A 461 -20.77 -39.81 10.42
CA LEU A 461 -19.40 -39.28 10.47
C LEU A 461 -18.30 -40.37 10.45
N ARG A 462 -18.59 -41.57 9.90
CA ARG A 462 -17.68 -42.73 9.93
C ARG A 462 -16.76 -42.86 8.73
N ASN A 463 -16.77 -41.90 7.81
CA ASN A 463 -15.85 -41.87 6.67
C ASN A 463 -14.89 -40.69 6.79
N SER A 464 -13.62 -40.89 6.43
CA SER A 464 -12.60 -39.83 6.47
C SER A 464 -12.86 -38.68 5.51
N MET A 465 -13.73 -38.88 4.51
CA MET A 465 -14.14 -37.86 3.55
C MET A 465 -15.29 -36.99 4.05
N ASP A 466 -15.88 -37.31 5.20
CA ASP A 466 -17.05 -36.60 5.72
C ASP A 466 -16.74 -35.12 5.97
N GLN A 467 -17.62 -34.24 5.49
CA GLN A 467 -17.54 -32.79 5.64
C GLN A 467 -18.84 -32.26 6.25
N ILE A 468 -18.74 -31.16 6.99
CA ILE A 468 -19.86 -30.38 7.52
C ILE A 468 -19.64 -28.91 7.13
N ILE A 469 -20.70 -28.24 6.68
CA ILE A 469 -20.77 -26.78 6.52
C ILE A 469 -21.99 -26.25 7.29
N SER A 470 -21.91 -25.01 7.78
CA SER A 470 -23.04 -24.25 8.27
C SER A 470 -23.81 -23.60 7.11
N LEU A 471 -25.12 -23.42 7.31
CA LEU A 471 -25.99 -22.68 6.41
C LEU A 471 -27.32 -22.37 7.11
N ASP A 472 -27.95 -21.23 6.86
CA ASP A 472 -29.36 -20.99 7.21
C ASP A 472 -30.26 -21.30 6.01
N TYR A 473 -30.72 -22.56 5.86
CA TYR A 473 -31.47 -22.92 4.65
C TYR A 473 -32.93 -22.46 4.68
N ASP A 474 -33.54 -22.23 5.85
CA ASP A 474 -34.95 -21.86 5.97
C ASP A 474 -35.25 -20.40 6.36
N GLY A 475 -34.22 -19.62 6.65
CA GLY A 475 -34.27 -18.18 6.88
C GLY A 475 -34.81 -17.85 8.26
N ASP A 476 -34.58 -18.73 9.25
CA ASP A 476 -34.98 -18.50 10.63
C ASP A 476 -33.90 -17.84 11.49
N ASN A 477 -32.71 -17.62 10.92
CA ASN A 477 -31.48 -17.08 11.52
C ASN A 477 -30.79 -18.02 12.52
N ASP A 478 -31.21 -19.27 12.62
CA ASP A 478 -30.42 -20.31 13.28
C ASP A 478 -29.60 -21.03 12.19
N ASP A 479 -28.28 -21.11 12.36
CA ASP A 479 -27.45 -21.89 11.44
C ASP A 479 -27.76 -23.39 11.55
N ASP A 480 -28.17 -23.96 10.43
CA ASP A 480 -28.32 -25.38 10.21
C ASP A 480 -26.99 -26.03 9.82
N ILE A 481 -27.01 -27.34 9.62
CA ILE A 481 -25.85 -28.08 9.10
C ILE A 481 -26.17 -28.87 7.84
N MET A 482 -25.24 -28.83 6.88
CA MET A 482 -25.20 -29.76 5.77
C MET A 482 -24.00 -30.69 5.92
N CYS A 483 -24.28 -31.98 6.09
CA CYS A 483 -23.28 -33.04 6.15
C CYS A 483 -23.20 -33.75 4.79
N TYR A 484 -22.02 -33.89 4.21
CA TYR A 484 -21.86 -34.60 2.93
C TYR A 484 -20.61 -35.46 2.87
N ARG A 485 -20.65 -36.45 1.98
CA ARG A 485 -19.57 -37.41 1.75
C ARG A 485 -19.19 -37.44 0.25
N PRO A 486 -18.21 -36.63 -0.17
CA PRO A 486 -17.75 -36.62 -1.54
C PRO A 486 -17.15 -38.00 -1.92
N GLY A 487 -17.45 -38.46 -3.13
CA GLY A 487 -17.11 -39.81 -3.61
C GLY A 487 -18.18 -40.87 -3.37
N PHE A 488 -19.24 -40.56 -2.60
CA PHE A 488 -20.24 -41.53 -2.16
C PHE A 488 -21.69 -41.08 -2.38
N GLY A 489 -21.92 -39.89 -2.95
CA GLY A 489 -23.26 -39.38 -3.21
C GLY A 489 -24.08 -39.00 -1.97
N THR A 490 -23.50 -39.08 -0.76
CA THR A 490 -24.26 -38.94 0.48
C THR A 490 -24.36 -37.47 0.89
N VAL A 491 -25.58 -36.99 1.17
CA VAL A 491 -25.87 -35.63 1.64
C VAL A 491 -27.04 -35.63 2.62
N TYR A 492 -26.86 -34.94 3.74
CA TYR A 492 -27.80 -34.85 4.84
C TYR A 492 -27.95 -33.38 5.25
N ILE A 493 -29.16 -32.95 5.55
CA ILE A 493 -29.44 -31.62 6.11
C ILE A 493 -30.06 -31.81 7.48
N GLY A 494 -29.39 -31.28 8.50
CA GLY A 494 -29.86 -31.23 9.86
C GLY A 494 -30.31 -29.82 10.18
N ARG A 495 -31.62 -29.60 10.33
CA ARG A 495 -32.14 -28.32 10.78
C ARG A 495 -31.84 -28.12 12.26
N SER A 496 -31.35 -26.97 12.69
CA SER A 496 -31.26 -26.61 14.09
C SER A 496 -32.65 -26.61 14.73
N ASN A 497 -32.68 -26.73 16.05
CA ASN A 497 -33.90 -26.53 16.84
C ASN A 497 -33.68 -25.49 17.97
N GLY A 498 -32.57 -24.76 17.93
CA GLY A 498 -32.17 -23.78 18.95
C GLY A 498 -31.89 -24.37 20.35
N ASP A 499 -31.85 -25.70 20.48
CA ASP A 499 -31.71 -26.41 21.76
C ASP A 499 -30.56 -27.41 21.76
N SER A 500 -29.55 -27.14 20.93
CA SER A 500 -28.37 -27.96 20.70
C SER A 500 -28.67 -29.33 20.08
N THR A 501 -29.85 -29.50 19.47
CA THR A 501 -30.22 -30.70 18.71
C THR A 501 -30.55 -30.37 17.26
N PHE A 502 -30.34 -31.34 16.36
CA PHE A 502 -30.64 -31.20 14.93
C PHE A 502 -31.70 -32.20 14.47
N THR A 503 -32.68 -31.73 13.71
CA THR A 503 -33.69 -32.55 13.04
C THR A 503 -33.23 -32.87 11.62
N ASN A 504 -33.11 -34.14 11.27
CA ASN A 504 -32.82 -34.53 9.89
C ASN A 504 -34.03 -34.25 8.98
N ILE A 505 -33.85 -33.36 8.00
CA ILE A 505 -34.88 -33.01 7.01
C ILE A 505 -34.57 -33.65 5.64
N VAL A 506 -33.28 -33.83 5.32
CA VAL A 506 -32.82 -34.50 4.10
C VAL A 506 -31.85 -35.62 4.44
N ALA A 507 -32.01 -36.74 3.72
CA ALA A 507 -31.06 -37.84 3.69
C ALA A 507 -31.09 -38.48 2.29
N ASP A 508 -30.12 -38.15 1.45
CA ASP A 508 -29.98 -38.70 0.10
C ASP A 508 -28.61 -39.37 -0.09
N GLY A 509 -28.56 -40.38 -0.95
CA GLY A 509 -27.37 -41.10 -1.38
C GLY A 509 -27.04 -40.94 -2.86
N LEU A 510 -27.73 -40.03 -3.56
CA LEU A 510 -27.59 -39.79 -5.01
C LEU A 510 -27.10 -38.37 -5.34
N GLY A 511 -26.57 -37.65 -4.36
CA GLY A 511 -26.15 -36.26 -4.49
C GLY A 511 -27.27 -35.25 -4.18
N ILE A 512 -27.09 -34.01 -4.60
CA ILE A 512 -28.01 -32.89 -4.38
C ILE A 512 -28.14 -32.07 -5.66
N ILE A 513 -29.32 -31.51 -5.96
CA ILE A 513 -29.59 -30.66 -7.15
C ILE A 513 -29.14 -31.26 -8.51
N GLY A 514 -28.99 -32.58 -8.62
CA GLY A 514 -28.46 -33.25 -9.81
C GLY A 514 -26.92 -33.25 -9.92
N PHE A 515 -26.22 -32.73 -8.93
CA PHE A 515 -24.79 -32.90 -8.72
C PHE A 515 -24.55 -34.17 -7.89
N ASP A 516 -23.95 -35.18 -8.49
CA ASP A 516 -23.97 -36.56 -7.99
C ASP A 516 -23.14 -36.81 -6.71
N LEU A 517 -22.23 -35.90 -6.32
CA LEU A 517 -21.29 -36.07 -5.21
C LEU A 517 -20.46 -37.37 -5.29
N MET A 518 -20.24 -37.91 -6.49
CA MET A 518 -19.55 -39.20 -6.71
C MET A 518 -18.04 -39.04 -6.93
N ASN A 519 -17.49 -37.83 -6.84
CA ASN A 519 -16.05 -37.58 -6.91
C ASN A 519 -15.52 -37.12 -5.55
N GLU A 520 -14.36 -37.63 -5.14
CA GLU A 520 -13.75 -37.30 -3.85
C GLU A 520 -13.31 -35.83 -3.71
N ASN A 521 -13.12 -35.13 -4.84
CA ASN A 521 -12.81 -33.71 -4.86
C ASN A 521 -14.04 -32.81 -4.78
N ASP A 522 -15.26 -33.38 -4.81
CA ASP A 522 -16.49 -32.61 -4.78
C ASP A 522 -16.60 -31.75 -3.52
N ARG A 523 -17.00 -30.49 -3.69
CA ARG A 523 -17.13 -29.48 -2.63
C ARG A 523 -18.49 -28.81 -2.68
N ILE A 524 -18.96 -28.36 -1.52
CA ILE A 524 -20.15 -27.52 -1.35
C ILE A 524 -19.77 -26.29 -0.53
N VAL A 525 -20.27 -25.12 -0.92
CA VAL A 525 -20.18 -23.83 -0.22
C VAL A 525 -21.59 -23.26 -0.09
N SER A 526 -21.93 -22.73 1.07
CA SER A 526 -23.15 -21.94 1.32
C SER A 526 -22.96 -20.50 0.86
N LEU A 527 -24.02 -19.90 0.34
CA LEU A 527 -24.05 -18.51 -0.10
C LEU A 527 -25.49 -18.02 -0.29
N ASP A 528 -25.83 -16.77 0.00
CA ASP A 528 -27.05 -16.12 -0.48
C ASP A 528 -26.76 -15.30 -1.76
N TYR A 529 -26.76 -15.95 -2.92
CA TYR A 529 -26.50 -15.23 -4.18
C TYR A 529 -27.64 -14.27 -4.57
N ASN A 530 -28.82 -14.41 -3.95
CA ASN A 530 -30.07 -13.87 -4.47
C ASN A 530 -30.76 -12.85 -3.54
N GLY A 531 -30.24 -12.68 -2.33
CA GLY A 531 -30.68 -11.73 -1.32
C GLY A 531 -32.07 -12.06 -0.80
N ASP A 532 -32.37 -13.35 -0.60
CA ASP A 532 -33.61 -13.80 0.02
C ASP A 532 -33.45 -14.29 1.46
N GLU A 533 -32.28 -14.00 2.07
CA GLU A 533 -31.94 -14.27 3.47
C GLU A 533 -32.00 -15.77 3.78
N ARG A 534 -31.77 -16.60 2.76
CA ARG A 534 -31.60 -18.05 2.89
C ARG A 534 -30.32 -18.43 2.18
N ASP A 535 -29.54 -19.28 2.81
CA ASP A 535 -28.36 -19.83 2.20
C ASP A 535 -28.74 -20.82 1.09
N ASP A 536 -28.34 -20.43 -0.11
CA ASP A 536 -28.27 -21.28 -1.28
C ASP A 536 -27.01 -22.15 -1.23
N ILE A 537 -26.88 -23.07 -2.19
CA ILE A 537 -25.69 -23.94 -2.28
C ILE A 537 -24.98 -23.82 -3.62
N PHE A 538 -23.65 -23.83 -3.55
CA PHE A 538 -22.76 -23.91 -4.69
C PHE A 538 -21.96 -25.21 -4.64
N CYS A 539 -22.30 -26.16 -5.51
CA CYS A 539 -21.58 -27.43 -5.63
C CYS A 539 -20.58 -27.36 -6.79
N TYR A 540 -19.33 -27.74 -6.58
CA TYR A 540 -18.31 -27.73 -7.64
C TYR A 540 -17.35 -28.90 -7.55
N ARG A 541 -16.77 -29.23 -8.70
CA ARG A 541 -15.79 -30.32 -8.86
C ARG A 541 -14.48 -29.76 -9.40
N PRO A 542 -13.51 -29.44 -8.52
CA PRO A 542 -12.15 -29.08 -8.91
C PRO A 542 -11.58 -30.09 -9.92
N GLY A 543 -10.87 -29.59 -10.93
CA GLY A 543 -10.26 -30.42 -11.97
C GLY A 543 -11.17 -30.73 -13.17
N SER A 544 -12.46 -30.37 -13.13
CA SER A 544 -13.43 -30.76 -14.16
C SER A 544 -14.11 -29.61 -14.90
N GLY A 545 -14.07 -28.39 -14.35
CA GLY A 545 -14.84 -27.25 -14.85
C GLY A 545 -16.32 -27.23 -14.44
N ILE A 546 -16.78 -28.26 -13.71
CA ILE A 546 -18.20 -28.45 -13.40
C ILE A 546 -18.58 -27.70 -12.11
N PHE A 547 -19.68 -26.95 -12.19
CA PHE A 547 -20.38 -26.42 -11.02
C PHE A 547 -21.91 -26.42 -11.20
N TYR A 548 -22.60 -26.49 -10.08
CA TYR A 548 -24.05 -26.46 -9.96
C TYR A 548 -24.41 -25.45 -8.86
N MET A 549 -25.49 -24.69 -9.07
CA MET A 549 -26.01 -23.76 -8.06
C MET A 549 -27.46 -24.11 -7.76
N GLY A 550 -27.77 -24.26 -6.47
CA GLY A 550 -29.06 -24.68 -5.96
C GLY A 550 -29.65 -23.59 -5.10
N ARG A 551 -30.81 -23.06 -5.48
CA ARG A 551 -31.52 -22.08 -4.66
C ARG A 551 -32.34 -22.78 -3.58
N SER A 552 -32.22 -22.38 -2.31
CA SER A 552 -33.05 -22.91 -1.23
C SER A 552 -34.53 -22.58 -1.45
N ASN A 553 -35.41 -23.51 -1.09
CA ASN A 553 -36.85 -23.30 -1.06
C ASN A 553 -37.39 -23.11 0.38
N GLY A 554 -36.53 -23.17 1.40
CA GLY A 554 -36.89 -23.02 2.82
C GLY A 554 -37.64 -24.20 3.45
N ASP A 555 -37.68 -25.35 2.78
CA ASP A 555 -38.34 -26.57 3.26
C ASP A 555 -37.39 -27.78 3.27
N GLY A 556 -36.08 -27.52 3.20
CA GLY A 556 -35.01 -28.50 3.06
C GLY A 556 -34.76 -28.92 1.61
N THR A 557 -35.55 -28.45 0.64
CA THR A 557 -35.31 -28.72 -0.79
C THR A 557 -34.61 -27.57 -1.49
N PHE A 558 -33.81 -27.90 -2.51
CA PHE A 558 -33.08 -26.94 -3.34
C PHE A 558 -33.49 -27.07 -4.80
N THR A 559 -33.71 -25.93 -5.46
CA THR A 559 -33.97 -25.85 -6.89
C THR A 559 -32.67 -25.63 -7.66
N ASN A 560 -32.29 -26.56 -8.53
CA ASN A 560 -31.17 -26.33 -9.46
C ASN A 560 -31.47 -25.14 -10.38
N VAL A 561 -30.69 -24.06 -10.24
CA VAL A 561 -30.83 -22.83 -11.04
C VAL A 561 -29.73 -22.68 -12.10
N VAL A 562 -28.58 -23.33 -11.92
CA VAL A 562 -27.46 -23.35 -12.86
C VAL A 562 -26.78 -24.71 -12.87
N SER A 563 -26.43 -25.18 -14.05
CA SER A 563 -25.53 -26.34 -14.25
C SER A 563 -24.60 -26.02 -15.41
N ASN A 564 -23.29 -26.00 -15.16
CA ASN A 564 -22.30 -25.55 -16.13
C ASN A 564 -21.00 -26.39 -16.02
N GLY A 565 -20.27 -26.49 -17.14
CA GLY A 565 -19.01 -27.26 -17.27
C GLY A 565 -17.81 -26.43 -17.74
N ASP A 566 -17.93 -25.10 -17.76
CA ASP A 566 -16.89 -24.18 -18.26
C ASP A 566 -16.29 -23.27 -17.18
N GLY A 567 -16.56 -23.55 -15.91
CA GLY A 567 -16.15 -22.69 -14.79
C GLY A 567 -17.04 -21.47 -14.60
N ILE A 568 -16.62 -20.57 -13.71
CA ILE A 568 -17.42 -19.43 -13.23
C ILE A 568 -16.55 -18.18 -13.06
N ALA A 569 -17.11 -16.98 -13.24
CA ALA A 569 -16.41 -15.71 -13.01
C ALA A 569 -15.01 -15.62 -13.66
N ASN A 570 -14.89 -16.07 -14.93
CA ASN A 570 -13.63 -16.16 -15.68
C ASN A 570 -12.54 -17.04 -15.03
N PHE A 571 -12.95 -17.99 -14.20
CA PHE A 571 -12.12 -19.00 -13.57
C PHE A 571 -12.60 -20.39 -14.01
N ASP A 572 -11.71 -21.22 -14.56
CA ASP A 572 -12.12 -22.38 -15.34
C ASP A 572 -12.48 -23.63 -14.52
N LEU A 573 -12.14 -23.69 -13.23
CA LEU A 573 -12.32 -24.85 -12.33
C LEU A 573 -11.69 -26.16 -12.85
N ARG A 574 -10.67 -26.07 -13.71
CA ARG A 574 -10.02 -27.23 -14.37
C ARG A 574 -8.78 -27.75 -13.65
N ASN A 575 -8.46 -27.24 -12.47
CA ASN A 575 -7.39 -27.75 -11.63
C ASN A 575 -7.95 -28.36 -10.34
N GLU A 576 -7.38 -29.48 -9.91
CA GLU A 576 -7.81 -30.23 -8.71
C GLU A 576 -7.66 -29.42 -7.41
N ASN A 577 -6.84 -28.37 -7.43
CA ASN A 577 -6.59 -27.50 -6.29
C ASN A 577 -7.48 -26.26 -6.27
N ASP A 578 -8.37 -26.12 -7.26
CA ASP A 578 -9.28 -24.98 -7.34
C ASP A 578 -10.19 -24.94 -6.12
N ARG A 579 -10.31 -23.74 -5.53
CA ARG A 579 -11.12 -23.47 -4.35
C ARG A 579 -12.01 -22.27 -4.58
N ILE A 580 -13.17 -22.31 -3.94
CA ILE A 580 -14.14 -21.23 -3.88
C ILE A 580 -14.47 -20.94 -2.43
N ILE A 581 -14.55 -19.65 -2.09
CA ILE A 581 -15.18 -19.15 -0.85
C ILE A 581 -16.27 -18.15 -1.25
N SER A 582 -17.34 -18.09 -0.47
CA SER A 582 -18.35 -17.04 -0.50
C SER A 582 -17.90 -15.85 0.33
N LEU A 583 -18.38 -14.67 -0.04
CA LEU A 583 -18.26 -13.44 0.73
C LEU A 583 -19.20 -12.35 0.20
N ASP A 584 -19.71 -11.45 1.01
CA ASP A 584 -20.30 -10.17 0.55
C ASP A 584 -19.20 -9.13 0.38
N TYR A 585 -18.45 -9.16 -0.73
CA TYR A 585 -17.28 -8.27 -0.87
C TYR A 585 -17.71 -6.80 -0.97
N ASN A 586 -18.99 -6.52 -1.23
CA ASN A 586 -19.43 -5.18 -1.58
C ASN A 586 -20.57 -4.60 -0.75
N GLY A 587 -20.92 -5.26 0.36
CA GLY A 587 -21.94 -4.83 1.30
C GLY A 587 -23.33 -4.70 0.69
N ASP A 588 -23.64 -5.42 -0.39
CA ASP A 588 -24.99 -5.42 -0.97
C ASP A 588 -25.87 -6.57 -0.47
N ARG A 589 -25.36 -7.34 0.51
CA ARG A 589 -26.00 -8.50 1.13
C ARG A 589 -26.26 -9.63 0.16
N LEU A 590 -25.50 -9.67 -0.93
CA LEU A 590 -25.45 -10.82 -1.81
C LEU A 590 -24.08 -11.45 -1.61
N ASP A 591 -24.06 -12.77 -1.45
CA ASP A 591 -22.80 -13.47 -1.45
C ASP A 591 -22.23 -13.54 -2.87
N ASP A 592 -21.06 -12.94 -2.98
CA ASP A 592 -20.13 -13.03 -4.08
C ASP A 592 -19.22 -14.23 -3.91
N ILE A 593 -18.27 -14.41 -4.84
CA ILE A 593 -17.33 -15.53 -4.79
C ILE A 593 -15.89 -15.11 -5.07
N ILE A 594 -14.95 -15.68 -4.31
CA ILE A 594 -13.54 -15.73 -4.68
C ILE A 594 -13.21 -17.14 -5.15
N CYS A 595 -12.74 -17.24 -6.40
CA CYS A 595 -12.17 -18.46 -6.96
C CYS A 595 -10.64 -18.32 -6.96
N TYR A 596 -9.91 -19.29 -6.40
CA TYR A 596 -8.45 -19.24 -6.38
C TYR A 596 -7.81 -20.62 -6.59
N ARG A 597 -6.58 -20.58 -7.09
CA ARG A 597 -5.74 -21.76 -7.35
C ARG A 597 -4.42 -21.65 -6.59
N PRO A 598 -4.34 -22.23 -5.38
CA PRO A 598 -3.09 -22.31 -4.64
C PRO A 598 -2.05 -23.09 -5.47
N GLY A 599 -0.81 -22.63 -5.48
CA GLY A 599 0.28 -23.21 -6.28
C GLY A 599 0.47 -22.60 -7.68
N GLU A 600 -0.57 -22.01 -8.27
CA GLU A 600 -0.51 -21.45 -9.63
C GLU A 600 -0.72 -19.94 -9.69
N ARG A 601 -0.81 -19.26 -8.54
CA ARG A 601 -0.90 -17.80 -8.45
C ARG A 601 -2.22 -17.22 -9.00
N ILE A 602 -3.25 -18.03 -9.23
CA ILE A 602 -4.49 -17.57 -9.87
C ILE A 602 -5.54 -17.24 -8.82
N ILE A 603 -6.17 -16.09 -8.96
CA ILE A 603 -7.32 -15.66 -8.16
C ILE A 603 -8.28 -14.83 -9.02
N SER A 604 -9.58 -14.99 -8.78
CA SER A 604 -10.66 -14.24 -9.41
C SER A 604 -11.72 -13.89 -8.37
N LEU A 605 -12.24 -12.66 -8.42
CA LEU A 605 -13.40 -12.21 -7.64
C LEU A 605 -14.57 -12.05 -8.61
N GLY A 606 -15.68 -12.75 -8.33
CA GLY A 606 -16.92 -12.66 -9.08
C GLY A 606 -18.02 -12.05 -8.23
N LYS A 607 -18.56 -10.91 -8.66
CA LYS A 607 -19.73 -10.26 -8.04
C LYS A 607 -21.02 -10.96 -8.43
N SER A 608 -21.89 -11.30 -7.49
CA SER A 608 -23.24 -11.76 -7.76
C SER A 608 -24.06 -10.67 -8.45
N ASN A 609 -24.74 -11.04 -9.53
CA ASN A 609 -25.68 -10.16 -10.23
C ASN A 609 -27.13 -10.40 -9.81
N ARG A 610 -27.37 -11.24 -8.77
CA ARG A 610 -28.71 -11.69 -8.32
C ARG A 610 -29.51 -12.51 -9.34
N ASP A 611 -29.06 -12.58 -10.59
CA ASP A 611 -29.71 -13.26 -11.70
C ASP A 611 -29.08 -14.63 -12.01
N ARG A 612 -28.42 -15.21 -11.00
CA ARG A 612 -27.68 -16.49 -11.05
C ARG A 612 -26.35 -16.42 -11.80
N THR A 613 -25.92 -15.22 -12.18
CA THR A 613 -24.63 -15.01 -12.84
C THR A 613 -23.68 -14.20 -11.95
N PHE A 614 -22.38 -14.35 -12.19
CA PHE A 614 -21.33 -13.63 -11.49
C PHE A 614 -20.48 -12.82 -12.47
N SER A 615 -20.37 -11.51 -12.24
CA SER A 615 -19.53 -10.59 -13.01
C SER A 615 -18.10 -10.60 -12.47
N THR A 616 -17.09 -10.86 -13.30
CA THR A 616 -15.69 -10.78 -12.84
C THR A 616 -15.30 -9.33 -12.53
N VAL A 617 -14.98 -9.10 -11.27
CA VAL A 617 -14.53 -7.81 -10.71
C VAL A 617 -13.02 -7.73 -10.73
N TYR A 618 -12.36 -8.82 -10.36
CA TYR A 618 -10.91 -8.90 -10.34
C TYR A 618 -10.44 -10.25 -10.86
N LYS A 619 -9.29 -10.26 -11.54
CA LYS A 619 -8.57 -11.48 -11.89
C LYS A 619 -7.08 -11.23 -11.90
N SER A 620 -6.33 -12.14 -11.31
CA SER A 620 -4.87 -12.14 -11.35
C SER A 620 -4.34 -13.54 -11.63
N ILE A 621 -3.22 -13.57 -12.34
CA ILE A 621 -2.40 -14.78 -12.59
C ILE A 621 -1.03 -14.67 -11.92
N THR A 622 -0.87 -13.70 -11.02
CA THR A 622 0.37 -13.42 -10.30
C THR A 622 0.18 -13.36 -8.79
N GLY A 623 -0.95 -13.84 -8.27
CA GLY A 623 -1.36 -13.71 -6.87
C GLY A 623 -1.99 -12.34 -6.59
N THR A 624 -2.22 -12.04 -5.31
CA THR A 624 -2.56 -10.68 -4.85
C THR A 624 -1.25 -9.92 -4.58
N ALA A 625 -1.26 -8.57 -4.51
CA ALA A 625 -0.03 -7.74 -4.49
C ALA A 625 1.07 -8.28 -3.57
N SER A 626 0.65 -8.72 -2.38
CA SER A 626 1.51 -9.09 -1.26
C SER A 626 1.43 -10.58 -0.89
N PHE A 627 0.56 -11.35 -1.55
CA PHE A 627 0.40 -12.78 -1.32
C PHE A 627 0.34 -13.52 -2.65
N ASP A 628 1.42 -14.20 -2.98
CA ASP A 628 1.69 -14.64 -4.35
C ASP A 628 0.96 -15.92 -4.79
N LEU A 629 0.24 -16.58 -3.88
CA LEU A 629 -0.50 -17.82 -4.14
C LEU A 629 0.35 -18.95 -4.77
N THR A 630 1.66 -18.99 -4.49
CA THR A 630 2.60 -19.99 -5.05
C THR A 630 2.64 -21.32 -4.31
N SER A 631 2.02 -21.42 -3.14
CA SER A 631 2.02 -22.65 -2.36
C SER A 631 0.68 -23.35 -2.46
N MET A 632 0.72 -24.68 -2.54
CA MET A 632 -0.47 -25.55 -2.49
C MET A 632 -1.23 -25.44 -1.16
N ASN A 633 -0.53 -24.96 -0.13
CA ASN A 633 -1.09 -24.78 1.21
C ASN A 633 -1.85 -23.46 1.37
N ASP A 634 -1.76 -22.56 0.39
CA ASP A 634 -2.36 -21.23 0.50
C ASP A 634 -3.88 -21.32 0.71
N LEU A 635 -4.37 -20.57 1.68
CA LEU A 635 -5.76 -20.56 2.13
C LEU A 635 -6.26 -19.12 2.19
N ILE A 636 -7.56 -18.95 1.95
CA ILE A 636 -8.26 -17.67 2.04
C ILE A 636 -9.50 -17.90 2.92
N ILE A 637 -9.76 -16.99 3.84
CA ILE A 637 -11.05 -16.85 4.54
C ILE A 637 -11.58 -15.44 4.31
N ALA A 638 -12.90 -15.31 4.23
CA ALA A 638 -13.60 -14.04 4.22
C ALA A 638 -14.03 -13.70 5.64
N LEU A 639 -14.03 -12.41 5.99
CA LEU A 639 -14.46 -11.90 7.30
C LEU A 639 -14.50 -10.38 7.27
N ASN A 640 -15.31 -9.72 8.11
CA ASN A 640 -15.36 -8.27 8.21
C ASN A 640 -14.38 -7.72 9.26
N LEU A 641 -13.28 -7.10 8.81
CA LEU A 641 -12.22 -6.57 9.68
C LEU A 641 -12.44 -5.11 10.10
N ASN A 642 -13.35 -4.37 9.46
CA ASN A 642 -13.53 -2.93 9.68
C ASN A 642 -14.97 -2.49 9.90
N HIS A 643 -15.92 -3.43 9.85
CA HIS A 643 -17.35 -3.22 10.01
C HIS A 643 -17.95 -2.23 9.00
N ASP A 644 -17.49 -2.25 7.76
CA ASP A 644 -18.06 -1.41 6.68
C ASP A 644 -19.21 -2.11 5.90
N ASN A 645 -19.66 -3.26 6.40
CA ASN A 645 -20.59 -4.22 5.77
C ASN A 645 -20.04 -4.96 4.54
N SER A 646 -18.86 -4.61 4.05
CA SER A 646 -18.15 -5.45 3.07
C SER A 646 -17.30 -6.46 3.83
N GLU A 647 -17.29 -7.70 3.38
CA GLU A 647 -16.35 -8.69 3.87
C GLU A 647 -14.98 -8.49 3.23
N ASP A 648 -13.98 -8.55 4.10
CA ASP A 648 -12.56 -8.51 3.81
C ASP A 648 -12.01 -9.94 3.64
N ILE A 649 -10.70 -10.06 3.44
CA ILE A 649 -10.07 -11.38 3.35
C ILE A 649 -8.81 -11.50 4.20
N ILE A 650 -8.59 -12.69 4.73
CA ILE A 650 -7.29 -13.13 5.20
C ILE A 650 -6.74 -14.17 4.23
N LEU A 651 -5.52 -13.96 3.74
CA LEU A 651 -4.72 -14.99 3.07
C LEU A 651 -3.62 -15.47 4.00
N TYR A 652 -3.46 -16.79 4.10
CA TYR A 652 -2.40 -17.36 4.93
C TYR A 652 -1.78 -18.60 4.31
N ARG A 653 -0.49 -18.82 4.64
CA ARG A 653 0.30 -19.98 4.22
C ARG A 653 0.73 -20.78 5.44
N PRO A 654 -0.02 -21.83 5.80
CA PRO A 654 0.40 -22.73 6.86
C PRO A 654 1.68 -23.47 6.44
N GLY A 655 2.63 -23.55 7.37
CA GLY A 655 3.98 -24.09 7.16
C GLY A 655 5.07 -23.02 7.05
N SER A 656 4.83 -21.92 6.33
CA SER A 656 5.79 -20.81 6.23
C SER A 656 5.55 -19.70 7.25
N GLY A 657 4.33 -19.65 7.79
CA GLY A 657 3.91 -18.60 8.71
C GLY A 657 3.47 -17.31 8.03
N ASP A 658 3.25 -17.31 6.71
CA ASP A 658 2.79 -16.08 6.04
C ASP A 658 1.33 -15.80 6.40
N PHE A 659 1.05 -14.59 6.85
CA PHE A 659 -0.29 -14.09 7.14
C PHE A 659 -0.45 -12.71 6.50
N TYR A 660 -1.59 -12.53 5.84
CA TYR A 660 -1.96 -11.31 5.15
C TYR A 660 -3.44 -11.04 5.38
N ALA A 661 -3.78 -9.82 5.74
CA ALA A 661 -5.16 -9.37 5.85
C ALA A 661 -5.38 -8.20 4.88
N GLY A 662 -6.39 -8.28 4.02
CA GLY A 662 -6.69 -7.28 3.01
C GLY A 662 -8.14 -6.82 3.08
N MET A 663 -8.37 -5.50 3.03
CA MET A 663 -9.68 -4.88 3.28
C MET A 663 -10.42 -4.45 2.01
N SER A 664 -11.68 -4.87 1.86
CA SER A 664 -12.62 -4.51 0.79
C SER A 664 -13.15 -3.07 0.94
N ASN A 665 -13.80 -2.56 -0.11
CA ASN A 665 -14.39 -1.21 -0.11
C ASN A 665 -15.66 -1.03 -0.98
N GLY A 666 -16.35 -2.10 -1.40
CA GLY A 666 -17.71 -1.93 -1.91
C GLY A 666 -17.99 -1.84 -3.41
N GLU A 667 -17.05 -1.69 -4.36
CA GLU A 667 -17.45 -1.41 -5.78
C GLU A 667 -16.63 -2.09 -6.91
N LEU A 668 -15.75 -3.03 -6.58
CA LEU A 668 -14.35 -3.14 -7.07
C LEU A 668 -13.56 -2.55 -5.94
N TYR A 669 -12.50 -3.19 -5.46
CA TYR A 669 -11.61 -2.50 -4.52
C TYR A 669 -10.92 -1.33 -5.25
N ARG A 670 -11.62 -0.19 -5.30
CA ARG A 670 -11.29 1.16 -5.69
C ARG A 670 -12.58 1.97 -5.50
N PRO A 671 -12.40 3.24 -5.19
CA PRO A 671 -12.18 3.78 -3.86
C PRO A 671 -13.55 4.04 -3.17
N LEU A 672 -13.58 4.06 -1.84
CA LEU A 672 -14.56 4.92 -1.17
C LEU A 672 -14.47 6.32 -1.79
N LEU A 673 -15.49 7.14 -1.65
CA LEU A 673 -15.39 8.56 -1.97
C LEU A 673 -14.35 9.32 -1.11
N ASP A 674 -13.47 8.61 -0.40
CA ASP A 674 -12.13 8.95 0.04
C ASP A 674 -11.11 7.93 -0.54
N GLY A 675 -10.16 8.40 -1.36
CA GLY A 675 -9.38 7.61 -2.32
C GLY A 675 -8.27 6.70 -1.78
N ASN A 676 -8.32 5.40 -2.11
CA ASN A 676 -7.21 4.42 -2.08
C ASN A 676 -6.20 4.61 -0.93
N HIS A 677 -6.50 4.03 0.24
CA HIS A 677 -5.75 4.32 1.45
C HIS A 677 -5.03 3.09 2.04
N ILE A 678 -3.73 3.25 2.27
CA ILE A 678 -3.05 2.63 3.42
C ILE A 678 -3.09 3.69 4.51
N GLU A 679 -4.05 3.59 5.44
CA GLU A 679 -4.17 4.52 6.56
C GLU A 679 -3.31 4.05 7.72
N THR A 680 -2.12 4.64 7.87
CA THR A 680 -1.33 4.42 9.08
C THR A 680 -1.32 5.68 9.92
N ASN A 681 -2.25 5.79 10.87
CA ASN A 681 -2.08 6.66 12.06
C ASN A 681 -1.17 5.99 13.09
N CYS A 682 -0.12 5.30 12.63
CA CYS A 682 0.66 4.42 13.46
C CYS A 682 2.00 5.06 13.84
N THR A 683 2.26 5.14 15.13
CA THR A 683 3.56 5.48 15.73
C THR A 683 4.62 4.39 15.51
N SER A 684 4.24 3.26 14.89
CA SER A 684 5.13 2.19 14.42
C SER A 684 4.41 1.29 13.41
N CYS A 685 4.57 1.53 12.11
CA CYS A 685 4.19 0.54 11.09
C CYS A 685 5.42 -0.25 10.68
N SER A 686 5.35 -1.57 10.78
CA SER A 686 6.22 -2.46 10.04
C SER A 686 5.49 -2.88 8.76
N ASP A 687 6.11 -2.57 7.62
CA ASP A 687 6.05 -3.34 6.37
C ASP A 687 4.71 -3.35 5.61
N VAL A 688 4.45 -2.27 4.84
CA VAL A 688 3.43 -2.30 3.78
C VAL A 688 4.11 -2.55 2.43
N TYR A 689 3.71 -3.60 1.72
CA TYR A 689 4.24 -3.97 0.41
C TYR A 689 3.14 -3.86 -0.64
N GLU A 690 3.45 -3.26 -1.80
CA GLU A 690 2.48 -3.13 -2.89
C GLU A 690 3.16 -2.92 -4.25
N GLU A 691 3.04 -3.83 -5.22
CA GLU A 691 3.62 -3.66 -6.58
C GLU A 691 5.11 -3.19 -6.59
N ASN A 692 5.93 -3.66 -5.64
CA ASN A 692 7.32 -3.20 -5.37
C ASN A 692 7.46 -1.84 -4.66
N ILE A 693 6.39 -1.32 -4.05
CA ILE A 693 6.42 -0.22 -3.10
C ILE A 693 6.60 -0.82 -1.71
N VAL A 694 7.51 -0.26 -0.90
CA VAL A 694 7.79 -0.73 0.46
C VAL A 694 7.74 0.46 1.43
N VAL A 695 6.95 0.34 2.50
CA VAL A 695 6.86 1.34 3.57
C VAL A 695 7.39 0.76 4.88
N TYR A 696 8.40 1.44 5.46
CA TYR A 696 9.11 1.10 6.70
C TYR A 696 9.05 2.22 7.75
#